data_AF-A0A7C7JFS6-F1
#
_entry.id   AF-A0A7C7JFS6-F1
#
_cell.length_a   1.000
_cell.length_b   1.000
_cell.length_c   1.000
_cell.angle_alpha   90.00
_cell.angle_beta   90.00
_cell.angle_gamma   90.00
#
_symmetry.space_group_name_H-M   'P 1'
#
loop_
_entity.id
_entity.type
_entity.pdbx_description
1 polymer ?
#
loop_
_entity_poly.entity_id
_entity_poly.type
_entity_poly.pdbx_seq_one_letter_code
_entity_poly.pdbx_strand_id
1 'polypeptide(L)'
;MRIFRLVITKFPSERPHIGHYGYMQNRILLFMLFLSFGPFESEVLAQILPFSVHITSEGVSPGVTMFSAVQSANQVYLTALNEEAESVFSAHSPVKGFIFEPWGDDEFVFYNYAIRKFVVVDSDLVPTDTLGVDLDSDTDYHDVHRYVDGSYLIVNNEYETMDLTSYGGVEDAAVIEPVMRHILSDGTIIREWRGLDHFPISVGPNLTFQTVDYLHWNAFDFDSLGGLLMSFRNTSTIARLRPDDWTVDWELGGSGNDFVFDDEGWGTFLNQHDINDLGNERLLLFDNSTSGGFQPGYSRVVEYDVDTVAMTASRVWSYSHIEEIYAPAQGSVERLENGNTLIAWGNANAPQGLGTVITEINSEGEIVWEVEMGPYFTVYRARKFPESEVLGCRDELALNYDGGVLVDDGSCYYGVDNDGDGMLDSEGDCDDSDASVYLGATEIPNDGIDQDCDGEDLIFIPGCTNSMASNFNSSATTDDGSCLFNVELSVDMFINGGGAALVTELGIIEGTPINFGVWRFLLQIPTGEFSYHFVDSEWVEENIDRNIFVEGPLSLEIVCFNSYAPCLGCDDPEFVDFNPFSISDGSLCLSTVNLGCTYLDALNFDPTSNIDDGTCVFDQCTSSTCPGDLNSDGSISTDDLLLLLIEWGTICQ
;
A
#
# COMPACT_ATOMS: atom_id res chain seq x y z
N MET A 1 -24.78 -37.96 25.27
CA MET A 1 -25.98 -38.40 26.03
C MET A 1 -26.31 -37.34 27.09
N ARG A 2 -27.51 -36.73 27.01
CA ARG A 2 -28.17 -35.78 27.94
C ARG A 2 -27.66 -34.32 28.06
N ILE A 3 -28.39 -33.48 27.34
CA ILE A 3 -28.74 -32.05 27.50
C ILE A 3 -28.96 -31.61 28.96
N PHE A 4 -28.49 -30.40 29.34
CA PHE A 4 -29.22 -29.47 30.21
C PHE A 4 -28.85 -27.99 29.95
N ARG A 5 -29.87 -27.20 29.55
CA ARG A 5 -29.94 -25.73 29.54
C ARG A 5 -30.28 -25.21 30.94
N LEU A 6 -29.71 -24.07 31.36
CA LEU A 6 -30.29 -23.15 32.37
C LEU A 6 -29.79 -21.72 32.04
N VAL A 7 -30.55 -20.91 31.31
CA VAL A 7 -31.52 -19.89 31.78
C VAL A 7 -30.89 -18.81 32.69
N ILE A 8 -30.63 -17.67 32.06
CA ILE A 8 -30.33 -16.36 32.65
C ILE A 8 -31.63 -15.74 33.16
N THR A 9 -31.66 -15.27 34.41
CA THR A 9 -32.69 -14.36 34.93
C THR A 9 -32.03 -13.14 35.59
N LYS A 10 -32.62 -11.98 35.32
CA LYS A 10 -32.10 -10.62 35.56
C LYS A 10 -32.86 -9.94 36.71
N PHE A 11 -32.19 -8.97 37.34
CA PHE A 11 -32.66 -7.83 38.19
C PHE A 11 -32.78 -8.02 39.72
N PRO A 12 -32.77 -6.94 40.53
CA PRO A 12 -31.94 -5.71 40.49
C PRO A 12 -31.44 -5.22 41.89
N SER A 13 -30.58 -4.20 41.85
CA SER A 13 -30.29 -3.12 42.83
C SER A 13 -30.76 -3.22 44.29
N GLU A 14 -29.82 -3.07 45.24
CA GLU A 14 -29.92 -2.14 46.39
C GLU A 14 -28.58 -2.11 47.18
N ARG A 15 -28.09 -0.91 47.53
CA ARG A 15 -27.07 -0.69 48.58
C ARG A 15 -27.79 -0.54 49.92
N PRO A 16 -27.20 -0.99 51.05
CA PRO A 16 -26.77 0.04 52.02
C PRO A 16 -25.51 -0.28 52.85
N HIS A 17 -24.84 0.82 53.21
CA HIS A 17 -24.12 1.17 54.45
C HIS A 17 -23.08 0.25 55.14
N ILE A 18 -21.96 0.93 55.44
CA ILE A 18 -20.72 0.54 56.11
C ILE A 18 -20.92 0.18 57.59
N GLY A 19 -20.24 -0.88 58.04
CA GLY A 19 -19.97 -1.17 59.45
C GLY A 19 -18.63 -1.90 59.61
N HIS A 20 -17.65 -1.24 60.22
CA HIS A 20 -16.37 -1.84 60.63
C HIS A 20 -16.61 -2.98 61.64
N TYR A 21 -16.14 -4.19 61.33
CA TYR A 21 -15.46 -5.18 62.19
C TYR A 21 -15.53 -6.54 61.48
N GLY A 22 -14.43 -6.96 60.87
CA GLY A 22 -14.36 -8.24 60.15
C GLY A 22 -13.10 -8.44 59.31
N TYR A 23 -11.96 -7.91 59.76
CA TYR A 23 -10.65 -8.28 59.22
C TYR A 23 -10.30 -9.67 59.77
N MET A 24 -9.84 -10.57 58.87
CA MET A 24 -9.38 -11.95 59.12
C MET A 24 -10.45 -13.06 59.27
N GLN A 25 -11.18 -13.40 58.20
CA GLN A 25 -11.67 -14.79 58.05
C GLN A 25 -12.01 -15.30 56.64
N ASN A 26 -11.62 -14.60 55.56
CA ASN A 26 -11.91 -15.04 54.17
C ASN A 26 -10.68 -15.39 53.31
N ARG A 27 -9.53 -15.70 53.91
CA ARG A 27 -8.31 -16.12 53.17
C ARG A 27 -8.01 -17.61 53.22
N ILE A 28 -8.86 -18.45 53.80
CA ILE A 28 -8.59 -19.89 53.95
C ILE A 28 -9.51 -20.77 53.08
N LEU A 29 -10.63 -20.26 52.55
CA LEU A 29 -11.50 -21.05 51.68
C LEU A 29 -11.24 -20.91 50.17
N LEU A 30 -10.41 -19.96 49.73
CA LEU A 30 -9.98 -19.85 48.32
C LEU A 30 -8.71 -20.67 48.01
N PHE A 31 -8.10 -21.29 49.02
CA PHE A 31 -6.82 -21.99 48.91
C PHE A 31 -6.95 -23.53 48.73
N MET A 32 -8.18 -24.06 48.64
CA MET A 32 -8.43 -25.50 48.46
C MET A 32 -9.23 -25.84 47.19
N LEU A 33 -9.28 -24.93 46.20
CA LEU A 33 -9.88 -25.20 44.89
C LEU A 33 -8.90 -25.02 43.72
N PHE A 34 -7.60 -25.01 44.00
CA PHE A 34 -6.51 -24.87 43.01
C PHE A 34 -5.56 -26.09 42.94
N LEU A 35 -5.93 -27.22 43.55
CA LEU A 35 -5.08 -28.43 43.58
C LEU A 35 -5.67 -29.61 42.78
N SER A 36 -6.35 -29.33 41.67
CA SER A 36 -6.88 -30.39 40.79
C SER A 36 -6.83 -30.07 39.30
N PHE A 37 -6.03 -29.09 38.88
CA PHE A 37 -5.64 -28.93 37.48
C PHE A 37 -4.12 -29.07 37.41
N GLY A 38 -3.64 -29.83 36.43
CA GLY A 38 -2.22 -30.02 36.14
C GLY A 38 -1.55 -28.68 35.79
N PRO A 39 -0.24 -28.69 35.45
CA PRO A 39 0.42 -27.46 35.04
C PRO A 39 -0.35 -26.91 33.83
N PHE A 40 -1.02 -25.79 34.02
CA PHE A 40 -1.41 -24.94 32.91
C PHE A 40 -0.09 -24.34 32.41
N GLU A 41 0.26 -24.64 31.17
CA GLU A 41 1.20 -23.83 30.39
C GLU A 41 0.82 -22.36 30.58
N SER A 42 1.82 -21.52 30.79
CA SER A 42 1.62 -20.08 30.85
C SER A 42 1.29 -19.59 29.45
N GLU A 43 0.02 -19.67 29.05
CA GLU A 43 -0.49 -18.81 28.00
C GLU A 43 -0.27 -17.38 28.47
N VAL A 44 0.76 -16.73 27.92
CA VAL A 44 0.88 -15.28 27.92
C VAL A 44 -0.41 -14.79 27.29
N LEU A 45 -1.32 -14.26 28.10
CA LEU A 45 -2.55 -13.63 27.62
C LEU A 45 -2.13 -12.54 26.63
N ALA A 46 -2.22 -12.83 25.33
CA ALA A 46 -1.92 -11.90 24.26
C ALA A 46 -2.72 -10.61 24.51
N GLN A 47 -2.00 -9.55 24.90
CA GLN A 47 -2.59 -8.23 25.00
C GLN A 47 -2.35 -7.56 23.66
N ILE A 48 -3.44 -7.31 22.95
CA ILE A 48 -3.42 -6.70 21.63
C ILE A 48 -3.00 -5.24 21.80
N LEU A 49 -1.88 -4.88 21.19
CA LEU A 49 -1.47 -3.49 21.01
C LEU A 49 -2.60 -2.76 20.27
N PRO A 50 -3.14 -1.63 20.77
CA PRO A 50 -4.07 -0.83 19.99
C PRO A 50 -3.32 -0.15 18.84
N PHE A 51 -3.77 -0.37 17.61
CA PHE A 51 -3.35 0.36 16.41
C PHE A 51 -4.50 0.38 15.38
N SER A 52 -4.36 1.19 14.35
CA SER A 52 -5.24 1.22 13.18
C SER A 52 -4.43 1.12 11.91
N VAL A 53 -4.95 0.37 10.94
CA VAL A 53 -4.39 0.25 9.60
C VAL A 53 -4.97 1.38 8.75
N HIS A 54 -4.11 2.18 8.12
CA HIS A 54 -4.50 3.25 7.19
C HIS A 54 -4.47 2.77 5.76
N ILE A 55 -3.41 2.04 5.37
CA ILE A 55 -3.23 1.52 4.02
C ILE A 55 -2.53 0.16 4.06
N THR A 56 -2.97 -0.73 3.19
CA THR A 56 -2.24 -1.91 2.69
C THR A 56 -2.58 -2.05 1.21
N SER A 57 -1.60 -2.36 0.37
CA SER A 57 -1.77 -2.43 -1.09
C SER A 57 -0.82 -3.45 -1.71
N GLU A 58 -1.02 -3.77 -3.00
CA GLU A 58 -0.04 -4.58 -3.72
C GLU A 58 1.31 -3.84 -3.80
N GLY A 59 2.41 -4.56 -3.55
CA GLY A 59 3.77 -4.01 -3.62
C GLY A 59 4.41 -3.66 -2.28
N VAL A 60 3.78 -4.00 -1.15
CA VAL A 60 4.44 -4.05 0.16
C VAL A 60 5.60 -5.05 0.09
N SER A 61 6.72 -4.73 0.75
CA SER A 61 7.87 -5.62 0.81
C SER A 61 7.55 -6.84 1.66
N PRO A 62 7.93 -8.04 1.18
CA PRO A 62 7.68 -9.25 1.92
C PRO A 62 8.26 -9.28 3.33
N GLY A 63 7.57 -9.94 4.25
CA GLY A 63 8.05 -10.22 5.61
C GLY A 63 7.35 -9.41 6.71
N VAL A 64 7.94 -9.46 7.91
CA VAL A 64 7.33 -8.97 9.14
C VAL A 64 8.01 -7.70 9.64
N THR A 65 7.19 -6.68 9.92
CA THR A 65 7.65 -5.43 10.54
C THR A 65 7.68 -5.60 12.05
N MET A 66 8.88 -5.69 12.62
CA MET A 66 9.10 -5.82 14.06
C MET A 66 9.44 -4.48 14.71
N PHE A 67 8.84 -4.23 15.87
CA PHE A 67 9.07 -3.00 16.64
C PHE A 67 8.64 -3.14 18.10
N SER A 68 9.06 -2.18 18.92
CA SER A 68 8.56 -2.01 20.28
C SER A 68 7.73 -0.73 20.43
N ALA A 69 6.44 -0.89 20.69
CA ALA A 69 5.53 0.22 20.92
C ALA A 69 5.48 0.58 22.41
N VAL A 70 5.83 1.83 22.74
CA VAL A 70 5.96 2.33 24.10
C VAL A 70 4.97 3.46 24.35
N GLN A 71 4.00 3.23 25.24
CA GLN A 71 3.09 4.27 25.75
C GLN A 71 3.55 4.80 27.11
N SER A 72 4.10 3.92 27.94
CA SER A 72 4.65 4.30 29.24
C SER A 72 5.65 3.25 29.71
N ALA A 73 6.35 3.55 30.80
CA ALA A 73 7.26 2.60 31.44
C ALA A 73 6.60 1.29 31.90
N ASN A 74 5.28 1.13 31.84
CA ASN A 74 4.61 -0.14 32.17
C ASN A 74 3.76 -0.67 30.99
N GLN A 75 3.77 0.00 29.84
CA GLN A 75 3.00 -0.36 28.66
C GLN A 75 3.95 -0.31 27.47
N VAL A 76 4.61 -1.45 27.28
CA VAL A 76 5.56 -1.74 26.21
C VAL A 76 5.11 -3.04 25.56
N TYR A 77 4.98 -3.04 24.25
CA TYR A 77 4.55 -4.20 23.48
C TYR A 77 5.64 -4.55 22.48
N LEU A 78 6.09 -5.81 22.52
CA LEU A 78 6.90 -6.40 21.45
C LEU A 78 5.92 -6.81 20.37
N THR A 79 6.10 -6.30 19.16
CA THR A 79 5.09 -6.42 18.10
C THR A 79 5.76 -6.82 16.80
N ALA A 80 5.13 -7.74 16.07
CA ALA A 80 5.44 -8.06 14.68
C ALA A 80 4.14 -8.02 13.87
N LEU A 81 4.12 -7.23 12.78
CA LEU A 81 3.00 -7.13 11.85
C LEU A 81 3.40 -7.65 10.47
N ASN A 82 2.55 -8.42 9.80
CA ASN A 82 2.77 -8.86 8.42
C ASN A 82 2.39 -7.78 7.40
N GLU A 83 2.43 -8.14 6.12
CA GLU A 83 2.15 -7.29 4.96
C GLU A 83 0.68 -6.81 4.90
N GLU A 84 -0.24 -7.60 5.44
CA GLU A 84 -1.65 -7.26 5.60
C GLU A 84 -1.91 -6.38 6.84
N ALA A 85 -0.85 -6.00 7.57
CA ALA A 85 -0.91 -5.31 8.85
C ALA A 85 -1.66 -6.09 9.94
N GLU A 86 -1.64 -7.41 9.85
CA GLU A 86 -2.15 -8.32 10.86
C GLU A 86 -1.06 -8.63 11.89
N SER A 87 -1.48 -8.79 13.15
CA SER A 87 -0.55 -9.08 14.25
C SER A 87 -0.11 -10.53 14.20
N VAL A 88 1.11 -10.78 13.72
CA VAL A 88 1.79 -12.08 13.78
C VAL A 88 2.16 -12.42 15.21
N PHE A 89 2.73 -11.43 15.92
CA PHE A 89 3.14 -11.58 17.31
C PHE A 89 2.87 -10.29 18.08
N SER A 90 2.30 -10.41 19.27
CA SER A 90 2.18 -9.28 20.21
C SER A 90 2.25 -9.79 21.64
N ALA A 91 3.33 -9.43 22.33
CA ALA A 91 3.50 -9.71 23.74
C ALA A 91 3.65 -8.41 24.53
N HIS A 92 2.89 -8.30 25.63
CA HIS A 92 3.21 -7.27 26.63
C HIS A 92 4.56 -7.64 27.23
N SER A 93 5.57 -6.81 27.03
CA SER A 93 6.88 -7.14 27.54
C SER A 93 6.86 -7.04 29.07
N PRO A 94 7.24 -8.10 29.81
CA PRO A 94 7.39 -8.01 31.27
C PRO A 94 8.47 -7.00 31.68
N VAL A 95 9.25 -6.50 30.71
CA VAL A 95 10.42 -5.66 30.89
C VAL A 95 10.40 -4.51 29.89
N LYS A 96 10.94 -3.38 30.31
CA LYS A 96 10.71 -2.09 29.66
C LYS A 96 11.85 -1.85 28.67
N GLY A 97 11.58 -1.92 27.37
CA GLY A 97 12.59 -1.74 26.31
C GLY A 97 12.11 -0.92 25.14
N PHE A 98 13.05 -0.44 24.32
CA PHE A 98 12.79 0.35 23.11
C PHE A 98 13.18 -0.37 21.81
N ILE A 99 14.09 -1.34 21.90
CA ILE A 99 14.59 -2.13 20.78
C ILE A 99 14.17 -3.57 21.03
N PHE A 100 13.75 -4.24 19.98
CA PHE A 100 13.41 -5.65 19.96
C PHE A 100 13.71 -6.17 18.57
N GLU A 101 14.71 -7.02 18.47
CA GLU A 101 15.22 -7.55 17.20
C GLU A 101 15.87 -8.92 17.42
N PRO A 102 15.97 -9.75 16.36
CA PRO A 102 16.76 -10.97 16.38
C PRO A 102 18.21 -10.71 16.81
N TRP A 103 18.77 -11.60 17.61
CA TRP A 103 20.14 -11.55 18.12
C TRP A 103 20.99 -12.70 17.57
N GLY A 104 20.39 -13.85 17.35
CA GLY A 104 21.00 -15.02 16.72
C GLY A 104 19.92 -15.99 16.30
N ASP A 105 20.32 -17.18 15.85
CA ASP A 105 19.40 -18.18 15.29
C ASP A 105 18.22 -18.47 16.24
N ASP A 106 18.47 -18.55 17.56
CA ASP A 106 17.44 -18.91 18.55
C ASP A 106 17.11 -17.82 19.60
N GLU A 107 17.52 -16.58 19.37
CA GLU A 107 17.52 -15.55 20.42
C GLU A 107 17.12 -14.15 19.92
N PHE A 108 16.51 -13.36 20.80
CA PHE A 108 16.19 -11.95 20.60
C PHE A 108 16.89 -11.08 21.64
N VAL A 109 17.16 -9.82 21.29
CA VAL A 109 17.74 -8.84 22.22
C VAL A 109 16.77 -7.67 22.45
N PHE A 110 16.74 -7.18 23.68
CA PHE A 110 16.08 -5.91 24.00
C PHE A 110 16.78 -5.20 25.16
N TYR A 111 16.54 -3.90 25.28
CA TYR A 111 17.04 -3.12 26.40
C TYR A 111 16.10 -3.20 27.62
N ASN A 112 16.63 -3.41 28.82
CA ASN A 112 15.84 -3.48 30.06
C ASN A 112 16.09 -2.25 30.96
N TYR A 113 15.12 -1.33 31.07
CA TYR A 113 15.26 -0.12 31.90
C TYR A 113 15.45 -0.37 33.39
N ALA A 114 14.97 -1.50 33.92
CA ALA A 114 15.03 -1.74 35.36
C ALA A 114 16.47 -1.97 35.83
N ILE A 115 17.26 -2.65 34.99
CA ILE A 115 18.67 -2.96 35.26
C ILE A 115 19.65 -2.17 34.39
N ARG A 116 19.15 -1.43 33.39
CA ARG A 116 19.92 -0.58 32.47
C ARG A 116 20.97 -1.33 31.65
N LYS A 117 20.58 -2.49 31.13
CA LYS A 117 21.39 -3.42 30.33
C LYS A 117 20.57 -3.99 29.18
N PHE A 118 21.24 -4.43 28.12
CA PHE A 118 20.63 -5.32 27.14
C PHE A 118 20.48 -6.73 27.72
N VAL A 119 19.35 -7.35 27.43
CA VAL A 119 18.98 -8.70 27.85
C VAL A 119 18.71 -9.51 26.60
N VAL A 120 19.29 -10.71 26.55
CA VAL A 120 19.03 -11.69 25.51
C VAL A 120 17.97 -12.66 26.06
N VAL A 121 17.01 -13.01 25.21
CA VAL A 121 15.93 -13.97 25.52
C VAL A 121 15.83 -15.01 24.43
N ASP A 122 15.32 -16.18 24.80
CA ASP A 122 14.84 -17.19 23.85
C ASP A 122 13.48 -16.82 23.24
N SER A 123 12.97 -17.69 22.36
CA SER A 123 11.67 -17.56 21.70
C SER A 123 10.46 -17.62 22.65
N ASP A 124 10.64 -18.03 23.90
CA ASP A 124 9.64 -17.98 24.98
C ASP A 124 9.73 -16.69 25.81
N LEU A 125 10.58 -15.74 25.39
CA LEU A 125 10.88 -14.50 26.10
C LEU A 125 11.49 -14.72 27.49
N VAL A 126 12.13 -15.88 27.73
CA VAL A 126 12.84 -16.17 28.97
C VAL A 126 14.26 -15.63 28.87
N PRO A 127 14.73 -14.81 29.84
CA PRO A 127 16.10 -14.28 29.81
C PRO A 127 17.15 -15.39 29.84
N THR A 128 18.01 -15.42 28.81
CA THR A 128 19.14 -16.35 28.67
C THR A 128 20.46 -15.69 29.06
N ASP A 129 20.64 -14.41 28.74
CA ASP A 129 21.85 -13.64 29.04
C ASP A 129 21.58 -12.15 29.35
N THR A 130 22.57 -11.46 29.93
CA THR A 130 22.57 -10.01 30.15
C THR A 130 23.91 -9.43 29.75
N LEU A 131 23.90 -8.64 28.67
CA LEU A 131 25.12 -8.11 28.08
C LEU A 131 25.77 -7.06 28.98
N GLY A 132 27.09 -7.14 29.14
CA GLY A 132 27.86 -6.20 29.96
C GLY A 132 27.48 -6.22 31.45
N VAL A 133 27.03 -7.35 32.00
CA VAL A 133 26.62 -7.50 33.40
C VAL A 133 27.74 -7.17 34.41
N ASP A 134 28.99 -7.45 34.04
CA ASP A 134 30.17 -7.20 34.89
C ASP A 134 30.64 -5.74 34.87
N LEU A 135 29.99 -4.88 34.06
CA LEU A 135 30.32 -3.46 33.97
C LEU A 135 29.47 -2.66 34.96
N ASP A 136 30.12 -1.86 35.79
CA ASP A 136 29.46 -0.99 36.77
C ASP A 136 28.65 0.14 36.11
N SER A 137 29.03 0.56 34.90
CA SER A 137 28.36 1.62 34.14
C SER A 137 27.05 1.12 33.50
N ASP A 138 26.06 2.01 33.44
CA ASP A 138 24.83 1.77 32.68
C ASP A 138 25.16 1.59 31.20
N THR A 139 24.40 0.73 30.52
CA THR A 139 24.49 0.64 29.05
C THR A 139 23.57 1.69 28.46
N ASP A 140 24.04 2.35 27.41
CA ASP A 140 23.19 3.17 26.57
C ASP A 140 22.12 2.29 25.90
N TYR A 141 20.92 2.84 25.70
CA TYR A 141 19.77 2.05 25.26
C TYR A 141 19.53 2.09 23.76
N HIS A 142 20.29 2.92 23.02
CA HIS A 142 19.96 3.26 21.65
C HIS A 142 20.44 2.23 20.62
N ASP A 143 21.49 1.46 20.91
CA ASP A 143 21.99 0.50 19.93
C ASP A 143 22.86 -0.61 20.53
N VAL A 144 22.86 -1.76 19.87
CA VAL A 144 23.67 -2.94 20.18
C VAL A 144 23.96 -3.69 18.88
N HIS A 145 25.12 -4.34 18.79
CA HIS A 145 25.45 -5.14 17.60
C HIS A 145 26.17 -6.41 17.98
N ARG A 146 25.81 -7.50 17.30
CA ARG A 146 26.47 -8.80 17.43
C ARG A 146 27.27 -9.12 16.18
N TYR A 147 28.49 -9.57 16.37
CA TYR A 147 29.32 -10.12 15.30
C TYR A 147 29.03 -11.62 15.10
N VAL A 148 29.37 -12.12 13.92
CA VAL A 148 29.22 -13.54 13.55
C VAL A 148 29.95 -14.50 14.51
N ASP A 149 31.05 -14.06 15.12
CA ASP A 149 31.80 -14.86 16.10
C ASP A 149 31.18 -14.85 17.51
N GLY A 150 30.04 -14.18 17.70
CA GLY A 150 29.33 -14.03 18.96
C GLY A 150 29.88 -12.95 19.89
N SER A 151 30.97 -12.25 19.50
CA SER A 151 31.35 -11.01 20.18
C SER A 151 30.34 -9.90 19.86
N TYR A 152 30.35 -8.81 20.62
CA TYR A 152 29.36 -7.75 20.46
C TYR A 152 29.90 -6.35 20.78
N LEU A 153 29.23 -5.33 20.24
CA LEU A 153 29.40 -3.93 20.58
C LEU A 153 28.27 -3.44 21.48
N ILE A 154 28.64 -2.74 22.55
CA ILE A 154 27.72 -1.93 23.35
C ILE A 154 28.34 -0.57 23.63
N VAL A 155 27.49 0.43 23.89
CA VAL A 155 27.91 1.73 24.40
C VAL A 155 27.51 1.82 25.87
N ASN A 156 28.43 2.24 26.72
CA ASN A 156 28.14 2.52 28.13
C ASN A 156 28.23 4.01 28.41
N ASN A 157 27.42 4.46 29.37
CA ASN A 157 27.44 5.84 29.83
C ASN A 157 28.23 5.94 31.14
N GLU A 158 29.47 6.41 31.03
CA GLU A 158 30.30 6.81 32.17
C GLU A 158 30.07 8.29 32.50
N TYR A 159 30.51 8.73 33.68
CA TYR A 159 30.29 10.10 34.14
C TYR A 159 31.62 10.75 34.54
N GLU A 160 31.97 11.81 33.83
CA GLU A 160 33.14 12.63 34.11
C GLU A 160 32.72 13.96 34.74
N THR A 161 33.35 14.33 35.85
CA THR A 161 33.06 15.62 36.51
C THR A 161 33.93 16.71 35.91
N MET A 162 33.32 17.73 35.30
CA MET A 162 34.03 18.78 34.56
C MET A 162 33.53 20.19 34.91
N ASP A 163 34.46 21.15 34.91
CA ASP A 163 34.14 22.58 34.96
C ASP A 163 33.84 23.10 33.55
N LEU A 164 32.55 23.35 33.30
CA LEU A 164 32.04 23.83 32.01
C LEU A 164 31.81 25.34 31.99
N THR A 165 32.22 26.10 33.01
CA THR A 165 31.99 27.55 33.07
C THR A 165 32.60 28.30 31.87
N SER A 166 33.73 27.81 31.36
CA SER A 166 34.38 28.34 30.14
C SER A 166 33.55 28.16 28.85
N TYR A 167 32.60 27.21 28.85
CA TYR A 167 31.68 26.93 27.74
C TYR A 167 30.27 27.50 27.99
N GLY A 168 30.09 28.27 29.08
CA GLY A 168 28.79 28.81 29.48
C GLY A 168 27.94 27.85 30.33
N GLY A 169 28.53 26.76 30.81
CA GLY A 169 27.90 25.76 31.69
C GLY A 169 28.16 25.98 33.18
N VAL A 170 28.08 24.89 33.95
CA VAL A 170 28.28 24.86 35.42
C VAL A 170 29.66 24.30 35.82
N GLU A 171 30.14 24.63 37.02
CA GLU A 171 31.49 24.30 37.51
C GLU A 171 31.70 22.81 37.86
N ASP A 172 30.64 22.10 38.26
CA ASP A 172 30.69 20.70 38.68
C ASP A 172 29.69 19.86 37.86
N ALA A 173 29.78 19.93 36.52
CA ALA A 173 28.89 19.17 35.65
C ALA A 173 29.30 17.69 35.62
N ALA A 174 28.33 16.78 35.80
CA ALA A 174 28.50 15.37 35.49
C ALA A 174 28.23 15.15 34.00
N VAL A 175 29.30 15.15 33.20
CA VAL A 175 29.24 14.93 31.75
C VAL A 175 29.09 13.44 31.48
N ILE A 176 28.10 13.07 30.67
CA ILE A 176 27.93 11.69 30.20
C ILE A 176 28.99 11.43 29.13
N GLU A 177 29.92 10.53 29.42
CA GLU A 177 30.92 10.04 28.48
C GLU A 177 30.44 8.73 27.85
N PRO A 178 30.09 8.71 26.55
CA PRO A 178 29.82 7.46 25.87
C PRO A 178 31.13 6.70 25.64
N VAL A 179 31.18 5.46 26.12
CA VAL A 179 32.30 4.53 25.97
C VAL A 179 31.81 3.32 25.19
N MET A 180 32.24 3.21 23.93
CA MET A 180 31.93 2.05 23.09
C MET A 180 32.93 0.93 23.37
N ARG A 181 32.43 -0.30 23.50
CA ARG A 181 33.24 -1.48 23.85
C ARG A 181 32.97 -2.64 22.91
N HIS A 182 34.04 -3.27 22.44
CA HIS A 182 33.98 -4.58 21.80
C HIS A 182 34.30 -5.66 22.82
N ILE A 183 33.32 -6.52 23.07
CA ILE A 183 33.35 -7.52 24.13
C ILE A 183 33.21 -8.91 23.50
N LEU A 184 34.10 -9.83 23.86
CA LEU A 184 33.97 -11.24 23.50
C LEU A 184 32.80 -11.89 24.24
N SER A 185 32.32 -13.03 23.74
CA SER A 185 31.24 -13.79 24.38
C SER A 185 31.56 -14.26 25.81
N ASP A 186 32.83 -14.29 26.22
CA ASP A 186 33.26 -14.58 27.59
C ASP A 186 33.33 -13.36 28.52
N GLY A 187 32.95 -12.18 28.04
CA GLY A 187 33.00 -10.91 28.76
C GLY A 187 34.32 -10.14 28.65
N THR A 188 35.32 -10.67 27.94
CA THR A 188 36.61 -9.98 27.76
C THR A 188 36.46 -8.78 26.83
N ILE A 189 36.78 -7.58 27.31
CA ILE A 189 36.86 -6.37 26.48
C ILE A 189 38.15 -6.42 25.67
N ILE A 190 38.04 -6.35 24.34
CA ILE A 190 39.18 -6.38 23.41
C ILE A 190 39.47 -5.02 22.77
N ARG A 191 38.52 -4.09 22.81
CA ARG A 191 38.72 -2.70 22.36
C ARG A 191 37.74 -1.77 23.06
N GLU A 192 38.20 -0.55 23.33
CA GLU A 192 37.39 0.55 23.86
C GLU A 192 37.60 1.82 23.02
N TRP A 193 36.55 2.62 22.91
CA TRP A 193 36.57 3.96 22.31
C TRP A 193 35.84 4.92 23.24
N ARG A 194 36.42 6.09 23.49
CA ARG A 194 35.93 7.08 24.46
C ARG A 194 35.55 8.37 23.77
N GLY A 195 34.29 8.78 23.92
CA GLY A 195 33.79 9.99 23.24
C GLY A 195 34.63 11.23 23.52
N LEU A 196 35.02 11.46 24.78
CA LEU A 196 35.74 12.68 25.18
C LEU A 196 37.17 12.78 24.63
N ASP A 197 37.79 11.64 24.26
CA ASP A 197 39.11 11.62 23.65
C ASP A 197 39.10 12.13 22.20
N HIS A 198 37.94 12.03 21.54
CA HIS A 198 37.78 12.34 20.12
C HIS A 198 36.92 13.58 19.88
N PHE A 199 35.86 13.76 20.67
CA PHE A 199 34.91 14.87 20.58
C PHE A 199 34.93 15.64 21.91
N PRO A 200 35.82 16.63 22.08
CA PRO A 200 35.86 17.41 23.30
C PRO A 200 34.62 18.32 23.42
N ILE A 201 34.27 18.66 24.66
CA ILE A 201 33.15 19.57 24.95
C ILE A 201 33.35 20.90 24.21
N SER A 202 32.30 21.32 23.51
CA SER A 202 32.21 22.61 22.84
C SER A 202 30.98 23.37 23.33
N VAL A 203 30.88 24.67 23.01
CA VAL A 203 29.71 25.48 23.37
C VAL A 203 28.49 24.92 22.66
N GLY A 204 27.44 24.55 23.40
CA GLY A 204 26.29 23.86 22.85
C GLY A 204 25.08 23.84 23.79
N PRO A 205 23.99 23.15 23.41
CA PRO A 205 22.83 22.98 24.27
C PRO A 205 23.18 22.17 25.53
N ASN A 206 22.33 22.25 26.55
CA ASN A 206 22.37 21.43 27.76
C ASN A 206 23.55 21.62 28.73
N LEU A 207 24.53 22.48 28.43
CA LEU A 207 25.70 22.70 29.30
C LEU A 207 25.37 23.29 30.68
N THR A 208 24.18 23.85 30.86
CA THR A 208 23.72 24.45 32.13
C THR A 208 23.04 23.45 33.07
N PHE A 209 22.79 22.20 32.63
CA PHE A 209 22.30 21.14 33.49
C PHE A 209 23.42 20.56 34.35
N GLN A 210 23.06 19.96 35.49
CA GLN A 210 24.02 19.27 36.36
C GLN A 210 24.51 17.95 35.77
N THR A 211 23.67 17.29 34.97
CA THR A 211 24.07 16.15 34.14
C THR A 211 24.02 16.62 32.69
N VAL A 212 25.15 16.50 31.99
CA VAL A 212 25.32 17.03 30.65
C VAL A 212 25.51 15.89 29.67
N ASP A 213 24.48 15.66 28.86
CA ASP A 213 24.52 14.76 27.73
C ASP A 213 24.96 15.53 26.47
N TYR A 214 26.25 15.48 26.16
CA TYR A 214 26.84 16.39 25.16
C TYR A 214 26.82 15.85 23.73
N LEU A 215 27.04 14.53 23.54
CA LEU A 215 26.93 13.88 22.23
C LEU A 215 25.54 13.34 21.97
N HIS A 216 24.95 12.64 22.95
CA HIS A 216 23.75 11.84 22.78
C HIS A 216 23.86 10.90 21.57
N TRP A 217 24.67 9.85 21.72
CA TRP A 217 24.77 8.76 20.75
C TRP A 217 23.39 8.13 20.56
N ASN A 218 22.97 7.89 19.32
CA ASN A 218 21.68 7.25 19.08
C ASN A 218 21.65 6.16 17.99
N ALA A 219 22.73 5.97 17.23
CA ALA A 219 22.80 4.89 16.25
C ALA A 219 24.25 4.62 15.82
N PHE A 220 24.53 3.41 15.37
CA PHE A 220 25.70 3.11 14.55
C PHE A 220 25.41 2.09 13.46
N ASP A 221 26.23 2.12 12.42
CA ASP A 221 26.18 1.13 11.33
C ASP A 221 27.58 0.92 10.75
N PHE A 222 27.80 -0.19 10.04
CA PHE A 222 29.07 -0.49 9.38
C PHE A 222 28.98 -0.18 7.89
N ASP A 223 29.94 0.58 7.39
CA ASP A 223 30.03 0.80 5.95
C ASP A 223 30.64 -0.39 5.21
N SER A 224 30.40 -0.42 3.90
CA SER A 224 30.95 -1.42 2.97
C SER A 224 32.48 -1.58 2.96
N LEU A 225 33.24 -0.67 3.58
CA LEU A 225 34.70 -0.74 3.74
C LEU A 225 35.11 -1.19 5.16
N GLY A 226 34.15 -1.54 6.01
CA GLY A 226 34.33 -1.97 7.40
C GLY A 226 34.49 -0.82 8.40
N GLY A 227 34.37 0.43 7.98
CA GLY A 227 34.35 1.57 8.89
C GLY A 227 33.05 1.62 9.69
N LEU A 228 33.10 2.27 10.85
CA LEU A 228 31.94 2.39 11.74
C LEU A 228 31.36 3.81 11.63
N LEU A 229 30.12 3.93 11.17
CA LEU A 229 29.33 5.14 11.19
C LEU A 229 28.68 5.31 12.56
N MET A 230 28.75 6.51 13.13
CA MET A 230 28.18 6.84 14.43
C MET A 230 27.30 8.06 14.30
N SER A 231 26.14 8.04 14.95
CA SER A 231 25.21 9.18 14.95
C SER A 231 25.14 9.86 16.31
N PHE A 232 25.46 11.15 16.33
CA PHE A 232 25.42 12.01 17.51
C PHE A 232 24.33 13.06 17.36
N ARG A 233 23.26 12.91 18.15
CA ARG A 233 22.07 13.74 18.07
C ARG A 233 22.35 15.18 18.50
N ASN A 234 23.05 15.39 19.61
CA ASN A 234 23.15 16.73 20.21
C ASN A 234 24.12 17.66 19.48
N THR A 235 25.02 17.11 18.67
CA THR A 235 25.92 17.88 17.79
C THR A 235 25.44 17.91 16.33
N SER A 236 24.40 17.13 15.99
CA SER A 236 23.94 16.93 14.60
C SER A 236 25.05 16.42 13.69
N THR A 237 25.78 15.41 14.13
CA THR A 237 26.99 14.90 13.46
C THR A 237 26.86 13.40 13.21
N ILE A 238 27.20 12.98 12.00
CA ILE A 238 27.58 11.60 11.69
C ILE A 238 29.11 11.55 11.64
N ALA A 239 29.73 10.63 12.36
CA ALA A 239 31.17 10.44 12.33
C ALA A 239 31.50 9.05 11.82
N ARG A 240 32.50 8.94 10.96
CA ARG A 240 33.04 7.65 10.53
C ARG A 240 34.32 7.35 11.28
N LEU A 241 34.44 6.15 11.84
CA LEU A 241 35.66 5.62 12.42
C LEU A 241 36.34 4.62 11.48
N ARG A 242 37.68 4.61 11.48
CA ARG A 242 38.46 3.63 10.72
C ARG A 242 38.28 2.21 11.29
N PRO A 243 38.21 1.16 10.44
CA PRO A 243 38.12 -0.23 10.90
C PRO A 243 39.30 -0.65 11.80
N ASP A 244 40.49 -0.20 11.44
CA ASP A 244 41.74 -0.72 12.01
C ASP A 244 41.96 -0.30 13.46
N ASP A 245 41.58 0.92 13.84
CA ASP A 245 41.93 1.50 15.13
C ASP A 245 40.87 2.40 15.76
N TRP A 246 39.69 2.52 15.11
CA TRP A 246 38.60 3.39 15.55
C TRP A 246 38.97 4.88 15.68
N THR A 247 40.01 5.33 15.00
CA THR A 247 40.25 6.78 14.86
C THR A 247 39.22 7.41 13.95
N VAL A 248 38.83 8.66 14.25
CA VAL A 248 37.90 9.43 13.41
C VAL A 248 38.52 9.64 12.03
N ASP A 249 37.80 9.23 10.99
CA ASP A 249 38.20 9.41 9.59
C ASP A 249 37.64 10.73 9.03
N TRP A 250 36.34 10.96 9.22
CA TRP A 250 35.67 12.20 8.83
C TRP A 250 34.40 12.44 9.66
N GLU A 251 33.95 13.69 9.67
CA GLU A 251 32.71 14.15 10.30
C GLU A 251 31.78 14.80 9.27
N LEU A 252 30.54 14.34 9.19
CA LEU A 252 29.49 14.85 8.34
C LEU A 252 28.45 15.59 9.20
N GLY A 253 28.21 16.87 8.92
CA GLY A 253 27.25 17.70 9.66
C GLY A 253 27.81 18.25 10.99
N GLY A 254 27.03 19.13 11.62
CA GLY A 254 27.41 19.74 12.89
C GLY A 254 28.59 20.72 12.80
N SER A 255 29.24 21.00 13.93
CA SER A 255 30.32 22.00 14.02
C SER A 255 31.68 21.51 13.54
N GLY A 256 31.92 20.20 13.57
CA GLY A 256 33.16 19.55 13.08
C GLY A 256 33.12 19.16 11.61
N ASN A 257 32.04 19.48 10.90
CA ASN A 257 31.77 19.07 9.53
C ASN A 257 32.94 19.29 8.54
N ASP A 258 33.32 18.22 7.85
CA ASP A 258 34.33 18.21 6.79
C ASP A 258 33.75 18.46 5.38
N PHE A 259 32.43 18.30 5.21
CA PHE A 259 31.79 18.22 3.89
C PHE A 259 31.13 19.53 3.44
N VAL A 260 31.12 19.79 2.13
CA VAL A 260 30.23 20.81 1.56
C VAL A 260 28.88 20.17 1.24
N PHE A 261 27.81 20.65 1.89
CA PHE A 261 26.45 20.18 1.63
C PHE A 261 25.84 20.85 0.40
N ASP A 262 25.22 20.03 -0.45
CA ASP A 262 24.28 20.44 -1.49
C ASP A 262 22.90 19.85 -1.17
N ASP A 263 22.13 20.59 -0.37
CA ASP A 263 20.77 20.25 0.03
C ASP A 263 19.89 21.50 0.05
N GLU A 264 19.43 21.91 -1.13
CA GLU A 264 18.60 23.10 -1.26
C GLU A 264 17.28 22.96 -0.46
N GLY A 265 16.98 23.97 0.35
CA GLY A 265 15.80 24.05 1.22
C GLY A 265 16.08 23.64 2.67
N TRP A 266 16.98 22.69 2.90
CA TRP A 266 17.28 22.18 4.25
C TRP A 266 18.67 22.58 4.74
N GLY A 267 19.65 22.66 3.83
CA GLY A 267 21.04 23.00 4.12
C GLY A 267 21.85 21.86 4.74
N THR A 268 21.33 21.20 5.77
CA THR A 268 21.90 20.00 6.42
C THR A 268 20.81 19.29 7.22
N PHE A 269 21.07 18.06 7.66
CA PHE A 269 20.25 17.39 8.68
C PHE A 269 20.53 17.95 10.08
N LEU A 270 19.57 17.79 11.01
CA LEU A 270 19.68 18.26 12.40
C LEU A 270 19.07 17.26 13.38
N ASN A 271 19.83 16.90 14.41
CA ASN A 271 19.43 15.99 15.49
C ASN A 271 18.91 14.63 14.99
N GLN A 272 19.55 14.13 13.93
CA GLN A 272 19.21 12.92 13.20
C GLN A 272 19.27 11.65 14.04
N HIS A 273 18.61 10.60 13.56
CA HIS A 273 18.66 9.23 14.07
C HIS A 273 18.92 8.25 12.92
N ASP A 274 19.30 7.03 13.31
CA ASP A 274 19.25 5.84 12.45
C ASP A 274 20.03 5.99 11.14
N ILE A 275 21.34 6.16 11.28
CA ILE A 275 22.26 6.18 10.13
C ILE A 275 22.40 4.77 9.56
N ASN A 276 22.31 4.65 8.23
CA ASN A 276 22.47 3.41 7.49
C ASN A 276 23.41 3.62 6.29
N ASP A 277 24.34 2.70 6.04
CA ASP A 277 25.10 2.61 4.78
C ASP A 277 24.31 1.81 3.75
N LEU A 278 24.01 2.41 2.60
CA LEU A 278 23.41 1.72 1.46
C LEU A 278 24.47 1.18 0.48
N GLY A 279 25.75 1.34 0.82
CA GLY A 279 26.88 1.06 -0.06
C GLY A 279 27.07 2.12 -1.16
N ASN A 280 28.19 2.02 -1.88
CA ASN A 280 28.55 2.97 -2.95
C ASN A 280 28.50 4.44 -2.50
N GLU A 281 28.97 4.74 -1.28
CA GLU A 281 29.03 6.10 -0.73
C GLU A 281 27.65 6.76 -0.51
N ARG A 282 26.60 5.94 -0.36
CA ARG A 282 25.22 6.38 -0.11
C ARG A 282 24.85 6.17 1.34
N LEU A 283 24.50 7.26 2.02
CA LEU A 283 24.06 7.23 3.42
C LEU A 283 22.59 7.59 3.53
N LEU A 284 21.83 6.83 4.30
CA LEU A 284 20.42 7.06 4.59
C LEU A 284 20.24 7.32 6.08
N LEU A 285 19.47 8.36 6.44
CA LEU A 285 19.21 8.70 7.83
C LEU A 285 17.84 9.33 8.04
N PHE A 286 17.35 9.25 9.27
CA PHE A 286 16.14 9.93 9.72
C PHE A 286 16.50 11.32 10.26
N ASP A 287 16.07 12.38 9.57
CA ASP A 287 16.34 13.78 9.93
C ASP A 287 15.14 14.35 10.71
N ASN A 288 15.28 14.37 12.05
CA ASN A 288 14.26 14.91 12.95
C ASN A 288 14.08 16.42 12.76
N SER A 289 15.11 17.12 12.34
CA SER A 289 15.10 18.55 12.03
C SER A 289 14.64 19.46 13.19
N THR A 290 15.18 19.25 14.40
CA THR A 290 14.59 19.81 15.65
C THR A 290 14.85 21.30 15.95
N SER A 291 15.14 22.14 14.95
CA SER A 291 15.39 23.57 15.20
C SER A 291 14.90 24.53 14.11
N GLY A 292 14.55 25.75 14.54
CA GLY A 292 13.95 26.82 13.73
C GLY A 292 14.96 27.66 12.92
N GLY A 293 15.64 27.02 11.98
CA GLY A 293 16.45 27.65 10.93
C GLY A 293 15.67 27.85 9.61
N PHE A 294 16.28 27.49 8.47
CA PHE A 294 15.62 27.43 7.16
C PHE A 294 14.68 26.21 6.99
N GLN A 295 14.60 25.35 8.02
CA GLN A 295 13.92 24.06 7.92
C GLN A 295 12.40 24.20 7.82
N PRO A 296 11.72 23.29 7.10
CA PRO A 296 10.27 23.41 6.83
C PRO A 296 9.36 23.22 8.06
N GLY A 297 9.87 22.64 9.15
CA GLY A 297 9.10 22.41 10.38
C GLY A 297 8.50 21.01 10.51
N TYR A 298 8.89 20.09 9.64
CA TYR A 298 8.55 18.66 9.68
C TYR A 298 9.82 17.81 9.54
N SER A 299 9.72 16.53 9.86
CA SER A 299 10.83 15.58 9.75
C SER A 299 10.87 14.94 8.36
N ARG A 300 12.01 14.38 8.01
CA ARG A 300 12.19 13.66 6.74
C ARG A 300 13.11 12.47 6.93
N VAL A 301 13.09 11.58 5.97
CA VAL A 301 14.20 10.68 5.69
C VAL A 301 14.99 11.24 4.52
N VAL A 302 16.31 11.14 4.57
CA VAL A 302 17.18 11.75 3.56
C VAL A 302 18.33 10.82 3.21
N GLU A 303 18.61 10.77 1.92
CA GLU A 303 19.73 10.02 1.36
C GLU A 303 20.75 11.01 0.79
N TYR A 304 22.00 10.85 1.20
CA TYR A 304 23.14 11.63 0.71
C TYR A 304 24.10 10.74 -0.07
N ASP A 305 24.59 11.29 -1.17
CA ASP A 305 25.77 10.81 -1.88
C ASP A 305 27.00 11.55 -1.32
N VAL A 306 27.93 10.80 -0.74
CA VAL A 306 29.03 11.32 0.08
C VAL A 306 30.37 11.06 -0.60
N ASP A 307 30.87 12.03 -1.35
CA ASP A 307 32.21 11.96 -1.96
C ASP A 307 33.27 12.28 -0.90
N THR A 308 33.96 11.23 -0.44
CA THR A 308 35.02 11.34 0.59
C THR A 308 36.37 11.82 0.05
N VAL A 309 36.50 12.00 -1.27
CA VAL A 309 37.69 12.58 -1.92
C VAL A 309 37.52 14.08 -2.13
N ALA A 310 36.35 14.49 -2.62
CA ALA A 310 35.99 15.89 -2.79
C ALA A 310 35.48 16.55 -1.50
N MET A 311 35.11 15.73 -0.50
CA MET A 311 34.43 16.14 0.73
C MET A 311 33.14 16.91 0.41
N THR A 312 32.24 16.29 -0.34
CA THR A 312 30.91 16.84 -0.67
C THR A 312 29.82 15.86 -0.29
N ALA A 313 28.70 16.36 0.24
CA ALA A 313 27.51 15.57 0.55
C ALA A 313 26.33 16.15 -0.23
N SER A 314 25.86 15.42 -1.24
CA SER A 314 24.79 15.88 -2.12
C SER A 314 23.51 15.13 -1.82
N ARG A 315 22.40 15.84 -1.59
CA ARG A 315 21.10 15.19 -1.42
C ARG A 315 20.68 14.58 -2.75
N VAL A 316 20.46 13.28 -2.73
CA VAL A 316 20.07 12.49 -3.91
C VAL A 316 18.64 11.99 -3.82
N TRP A 317 18.12 11.82 -2.61
CA TRP A 317 16.73 11.51 -2.35
C TRP A 317 16.31 12.03 -0.98
N SER A 318 15.03 12.34 -0.83
CA SER A 318 14.44 12.60 0.48
C SER A 318 12.94 12.39 0.42
N TYR A 319 12.36 11.98 1.54
CA TYR A 319 10.92 11.86 1.69
C TYR A 319 10.46 12.48 3.01
N SER A 320 9.37 13.23 2.93
CA SER A 320 8.61 13.70 4.08
C SER A 320 7.19 13.19 3.93
N HIS A 321 6.56 12.82 5.05
CA HIS A 321 5.18 12.36 5.04
C HIS A 321 4.27 13.41 4.39
N ILE A 322 3.22 12.99 3.67
CA ILE A 322 2.30 13.89 2.97
C ILE A 322 1.56 14.84 3.94
N GLU A 323 1.41 14.44 5.19
CA GLU A 323 0.85 15.26 6.27
C GLU A 323 1.89 16.13 6.99
N GLU A 324 3.14 16.17 6.49
CA GLU A 324 4.23 16.96 7.06
C GLU A 324 4.47 16.62 8.55
N ILE A 325 4.61 15.32 8.84
CA ILE A 325 4.78 14.81 10.19
C ILE A 325 6.09 15.31 10.81
N TYR A 326 6.00 15.79 12.06
CA TYR A 326 7.15 16.22 12.85
C TYR A 326 7.42 15.25 14.01
N ALA A 327 8.60 14.62 13.97
CA ALA A 327 9.12 13.70 14.97
C ALA A 327 10.36 14.31 15.66
N PRO A 328 10.23 15.01 16.80
CA PRO A 328 11.35 15.68 17.45
C PRO A 328 12.39 14.74 18.09
N ALA A 329 12.10 13.45 18.24
CA ALA A 329 13.06 12.47 18.72
C ALA A 329 12.70 11.07 18.24
N GLN A 330 13.67 10.16 18.35
CA GLN A 330 13.54 8.78 17.88
C GLN A 330 13.30 8.75 16.36
N GLY A 331 12.84 7.61 15.86
CA GLY A 331 12.55 7.42 14.45
C GLY A 331 13.65 6.64 13.77
N SER A 332 13.24 5.94 12.72
CA SER A 332 14.08 4.98 12.04
C SER A 332 13.76 4.95 10.56
N VAL A 333 14.73 4.53 9.78
CA VAL A 333 14.59 4.38 8.33
C VAL A 333 15.38 3.18 7.86
N GLU A 334 14.81 2.43 6.93
CA GLU A 334 15.43 1.25 6.33
C GLU A 334 15.06 1.19 4.85
N ARG A 335 16.05 0.94 3.98
CA ARG A 335 15.81 0.64 2.56
C ARG A 335 15.68 -0.87 2.42
N LEU A 336 14.55 -1.33 1.92
CA LEU A 336 14.19 -2.74 1.80
C LEU A 336 14.70 -3.35 0.48
N GLU A 337 14.77 -4.68 0.42
CA GLU A 337 15.33 -5.41 -0.73
C GLU A 337 14.58 -5.14 -2.05
N ASN A 338 13.26 -4.97 -1.98
CA ASN A 338 12.43 -4.66 -3.15
C ASN A 338 12.55 -3.18 -3.61
N GLY A 339 13.33 -2.36 -2.90
CA GLY A 339 13.54 -0.93 -3.17
C GLY A 339 12.62 -0.01 -2.38
N ASN A 340 11.65 -0.53 -1.64
CA ASN A 340 10.79 0.26 -0.77
C ASN A 340 11.56 0.84 0.42
N THR A 341 10.99 1.84 1.09
CA THR A 341 11.58 2.41 2.30
C THR A 341 10.60 2.30 3.47
N LEU A 342 11.02 1.63 4.54
CA LEU A 342 10.30 1.56 5.81
C LEU A 342 10.72 2.73 6.70
N ILE A 343 9.75 3.38 7.32
CA ILE A 343 9.96 4.59 8.13
C ILE A 343 9.14 4.47 9.41
N ALA A 344 9.79 4.50 10.57
CA ALA A 344 9.12 4.71 11.85
C ALA A 344 9.22 6.19 12.23
N TRP A 345 8.10 6.86 12.46
CA TRP A 345 8.07 8.29 12.76
C TRP A 345 8.31 8.60 14.24
N GLY A 346 9.05 7.74 14.94
CA GLY A 346 9.57 8.00 16.27
C GLY A 346 8.47 8.31 17.28
N ASN A 347 8.56 9.50 17.87
CA ASN A 347 7.57 10.02 18.81
C ASN A 347 6.58 11.04 18.20
N ALA A 348 6.45 11.08 16.87
CA ALA A 348 5.47 11.92 16.20
C ALA A 348 4.07 11.73 16.79
N ASN A 349 3.29 12.83 16.84
CA ASN A 349 1.87 12.84 17.23
C ASN A 349 1.55 12.40 18.70
N ALA A 350 2.44 11.69 19.37
CA ALA A 350 2.27 11.19 20.74
C ALA A 350 2.08 12.31 21.79
N PRO A 351 2.86 13.41 21.77
CA PRO A 351 2.64 14.54 22.68
C PRO A 351 1.27 15.23 22.51
N GLN A 352 0.64 15.09 21.33
CA GLN A 352 -0.67 15.64 21.01
C GLN A 352 -1.83 14.70 21.39
N GLY A 353 -1.52 13.51 21.94
CA GLY A 353 -2.50 12.51 22.36
C GLY A 353 -3.00 11.60 21.25
N LEU A 354 -2.29 11.55 20.13
CA LEU A 354 -2.43 10.57 19.05
C LEU A 354 -1.32 9.52 19.16
N GLY A 355 -1.28 8.52 18.28
CA GLY A 355 -0.16 7.59 18.20
C GLY A 355 0.84 8.00 17.12
N THR A 356 2.06 7.50 17.24
CA THR A 356 3.03 7.57 16.13
C THR A 356 2.61 6.66 14.98
N VAL A 357 3.21 6.85 13.81
CA VAL A 357 2.94 6.06 12.61
C VAL A 357 4.19 5.32 12.15
N ILE A 358 3.98 4.20 11.46
CA ILE A 358 5.00 3.45 10.74
C ILE A 358 4.50 3.33 9.30
N THR A 359 5.35 3.71 8.36
CA THR A 359 4.99 3.85 6.94
C THR A 359 5.98 3.08 6.09
N GLU A 360 5.50 2.34 5.09
CA GLU A 360 6.31 1.84 4.00
C GLU A 360 5.91 2.55 2.70
N ILE A 361 6.90 3.03 1.96
CA ILE A 361 6.71 3.70 0.68
C ILE A 361 7.43 2.97 -0.45
N ASN A 362 6.85 2.98 -1.64
CA ASN A 362 7.52 2.50 -2.85
C ASN A 362 8.55 3.52 -3.39
N SER A 363 9.22 3.16 -4.49
CA SER A 363 10.27 3.99 -5.10
C SER A 363 9.77 5.34 -5.65
N GLU A 364 8.48 5.42 -5.93
CA GLU A 364 7.75 6.61 -6.39
C GLU A 364 7.33 7.52 -5.23
N GLY A 365 7.48 7.06 -3.98
CA GLY A 365 7.08 7.77 -2.76
C GLY A 365 5.60 7.62 -2.40
N GLU A 366 4.91 6.64 -2.99
CA GLU A 366 3.53 6.29 -2.65
C GLU A 366 3.52 5.38 -1.42
N ILE A 367 2.61 5.65 -0.48
CA ILE A 367 2.44 4.82 0.71
C ILE A 367 1.77 3.51 0.31
N VAL A 368 2.46 2.39 0.54
CA VAL A 368 1.96 1.03 0.22
C VAL A 368 1.51 0.27 1.47
N TRP A 369 2.03 0.64 2.64
CA TRP A 369 1.66 0.11 3.95
C TRP A 369 1.75 1.21 5.01
N GLU A 370 0.74 1.38 5.86
CA GLU A 370 0.80 2.32 6.97
C GLU A 370 -0.10 1.93 8.15
N VAL A 371 0.48 2.00 9.34
CA VAL A 371 -0.24 1.81 10.61
C VAL A 371 -0.02 2.99 11.54
N GLU A 372 -1.07 3.37 12.25
CA GLU A 372 -1.02 4.35 13.35
C GLU A 372 -1.23 3.64 14.68
N MET A 373 -0.31 3.86 15.62
CA MET A 373 -0.41 3.30 16.95
C MET A 373 -1.55 3.94 17.75
N GLY A 374 -1.95 3.30 18.84
CA GLY A 374 -2.92 3.90 19.76
C GLY A 374 -2.43 5.23 20.36
N PRO A 375 -3.34 6.02 20.96
CA PRO A 375 -2.98 7.28 21.62
C PRO A 375 -1.77 7.17 22.55
N TYR A 376 -0.86 8.14 22.47
CA TYR A 376 0.36 8.28 23.27
C TYR A 376 1.44 7.22 23.06
N PHE A 377 1.26 6.28 22.12
CA PHE A 377 2.31 5.32 21.78
C PHE A 377 3.39 5.98 20.91
N THR A 378 4.64 5.64 21.21
CA THR A 378 5.85 5.97 20.45
C THR A 378 6.51 4.67 19.99
N VAL A 379 7.28 4.73 18.91
CA VAL A 379 8.02 3.60 18.37
C VAL A 379 9.44 4.10 18.15
N TYR A 380 10.40 3.52 18.88
CA TYR A 380 11.78 4.01 18.80
C TYR A 380 12.40 3.69 17.44
N ARG A 381 12.30 2.42 17.03
CA ARG A 381 12.65 1.92 15.70
C ARG A 381 11.67 0.83 15.27
N ALA A 382 11.52 0.68 13.96
CA ALA A 382 10.95 -0.49 13.31
C ALA A 382 11.94 -1.02 12.27
N ARG A 383 11.95 -2.34 12.10
CA ARG A 383 12.76 -3.08 11.13
C ARG A 383 11.90 -4.13 10.45
N LYS A 384 12.21 -4.47 9.21
CA LYS A 384 11.53 -5.56 8.51
C LYS A 384 12.46 -6.77 8.40
N PHE A 385 11.94 -7.92 8.81
CA PHE A 385 12.65 -9.19 8.78
C PHE A 385 11.90 -10.19 7.89
N PRO A 386 12.59 -11.18 7.30
CA PRO A 386 11.93 -12.32 6.67
C PRO A 386 10.95 -12.99 7.64
N GLU A 387 9.81 -13.44 7.14
CA GLU A 387 8.80 -14.09 7.98
C GLU A 387 9.35 -15.35 8.67
N SER A 388 10.26 -16.07 8.00
CA SER A 388 10.97 -17.24 8.55
C SER A 388 11.84 -16.95 9.78
N GLU A 389 12.16 -15.70 10.10
CA GLU A 389 12.88 -15.35 11.35
C GLU A 389 11.93 -15.22 12.55
N VAL A 390 10.61 -15.21 12.31
CA VAL A 390 9.59 -15.02 13.34
C VAL A 390 8.59 -16.18 13.38
N LEU A 391 8.36 -16.81 12.23
CA LEU A 391 7.45 -17.91 12.01
C LEU A 391 8.20 -19.18 11.61
N GLY A 392 7.80 -20.31 12.19
CA GLY A 392 8.28 -21.63 11.82
C GLY A 392 7.77 -22.69 12.79
N CYS A 393 8.14 -23.95 12.58
CA CYS A 393 7.68 -25.04 13.42
C CYS A 393 8.27 -24.98 14.85
N ARG A 394 7.41 -24.91 15.87
CA ARG A 394 7.85 -24.89 17.29
C ARG A 394 7.72 -26.23 18.02
N ASP A 395 7.31 -27.31 17.36
CA ASP A 395 7.24 -28.64 17.99
C ASP A 395 8.61 -29.33 18.01
N GLU A 396 9.20 -29.52 19.21
CA GLU A 396 10.50 -30.18 19.42
C GLU A 396 10.59 -31.62 18.86
N LEU A 397 9.46 -32.26 18.55
CA LEU A 397 9.39 -33.60 17.96
C LEU A 397 9.40 -33.58 16.43
N ALA A 398 9.20 -32.42 15.80
CA ALA A 398 9.21 -32.28 14.35
C ALA A 398 10.64 -32.30 13.79
N LEU A 399 10.76 -32.71 12.53
CA LEU A 399 12.03 -32.76 11.79
C LEU A 399 12.52 -31.38 11.35
N ASN A 400 11.62 -30.41 11.18
CA ASN A 400 11.90 -29.01 10.89
C ASN A 400 11.68 -28.09 12.09
N TYR A 401 11.76 -28.63 13.31
CA TYR A 401 11.75 -27.81 14.52
C TYR A 401 12.75 -26.66 14.42
N ASP A 402 12.26 -25.45 14.66
CA ASP A 402 13.03 -24.22 14.77
C ASP A 402 12.82 -23.62 16.17
N GLY A 403 13.89 -23.56 16.95
CA GLY A 403 13.86 -23.03 18.31
C GLY A 403 13.84 -21.51 18.37
N GLY A 404 14.11 -20.83 17.25
CA GLY A 404 14.33 -19.40 17.20
C GLY A 404 13.20 -18.54 16.74
N VAL A 405 12.14 -19.16 16.24
CA VAL A 405 10.93 -18.47 15.81
C VAL A 405 10.02 -18.18 17.01
N LEU A 406 9.34 -17.03 17.00
CA LEU A 406 8.45 -16.59 18.08
C LEU A 406 7.09 -17.28 18.02
N VAL A 407 6.64 -17.72 16.85
CA VAL A 407 5.28 -18.19 16.64
C VAL A 407 5.30 -19.45 15.78
N ASP A 408 4.56 -20.45 16.23
CA ASP A 408 4.32 -21.66 15.45
C ASP A 408 3.38 -21.35 14.29
N ASP A 409 3.82 -21.59 13.07
CA ASP A 409 3.06 -21.35 11.84
C ASP A 409 2.31 -22.61 11.35
N GLY A 410 2.46 -23.73 12.06
CA GLY A 410 1.85 -25.01 11.69
C GLY A 410 2.61 -25.76 10.60
N SER A 411 3.80 -25.31 10.19
CA SER A 411 4.63 -25.97 9.18
C SER A 411 5.32 -27.27 9.65
N CYS A 412 5.07 -27.73 10.87
CA CYS A 412 5.73 -28.89 11.47
C CYS A 412 5.47 -30.20 10.70
N TYR A 413 6.54 -30.95 10.40
CA TYR A 413 6.46 -32.31 9.85
C TYR A 413 7.35 -33.32 10.62
N TYR A 414 6.95 -34.58 10.71
CA TYR A 414 7.45 -35.60 11.63
C TYR A 414 8.05 -36.85 10.96
N GLY A 415 7.96 -36.97 9.63
CA GLY A 415 8.40 -38.13 8.84
C GLY A 415 7.49 -39.35 9.00
N VAL A 416 6.18 -39.15 9.11
CA VAL A 416 5.17 -40.19 9.32
C VAL A 416 4.19 -40.21 8.14
N ASP A 417 3.68 -41.41 7.83
CA ASP A 417 2.55 -41.69 6.93
C ASP A 417 1.44 -42.25 7.83
N ASN A 418 0.60 -41.37 8.34
CA ASN A 418 -0.40 -41.68 9.36
C ASN A 418 -1.76 -42.05 8.73
N ASP A 419 -2.06 -41.59 7.53
CA ASP A 419 -3.29 -41.92 6.81
C ASP A 419 -3.16 -43.12 5.83
N GLY A 420 -1.93 -43.51 5.50
CA GLY A 420 -1.61 -44.68 4.68
C GLY A 420 -1.66 -44.46 3.17
N ASP A 421 -1.56 -43.22 2.68
CA ASP A 421 -1.52 -42.89 1.26
C ASP A 421 -0.18 -43.25 0.58
N GLY A 422 0.88 -43.42 1.39
CA GLY A 422 2.23 -43.77 0.98
C GLY A 422 3.18 -42.59 0.79
N MET A 423 2.76 -41.37 1.14
CA MET A 423 3.58 -40.17 1.26
C MET A 423 3.83 -39.90 2.75
N LEU A 424 5.01 -39.38 3.07
CA LEU A 424 5.29 -38.88 4.42
C LEU A 424 4.94 -37.38 4.44
N ASP A 425 4.51 -36.86 5.58
CA ASP A 425 4.46 -35.40 5.82
C ASP A 425 5.79 -34.70 5.45
N SER A 426 6.93 -35.34 5.72
CA SER A 426 8.27 -34.88 5.34
C SER A 426 8.58 -34.92 3.84
N GLU A 427 7.75 -35.63 3.05
CA GLU A 427 7.83 -35.73 1.60
C GLU A 427 6.82 -34.81 0.88
N GLY A 428 6.13 -33.93 1.63
CA GLY A 428 5.23 -32.90 1.11
C GLY A 428 3.75 -33.24 1.22
N ASP A 429 3.37 -34.14 2.12
CA ASP A 429 1.96 -34.31 2.49
C ASP A 429 1.54 -33.22 3.48
N CYS A 430 0.56 -32.41 3.08
CA CYS A 430 0.05 -31.27 3.82
C CYS A 430 -1.13 -31.59 4.75
N ASP A 431 -1.72 -32.80 4.68
CA ASP A 431 -2.70 -33.30 5.65
C ASP A 431 -2.53 -34.81 5.86
N ASP A 432 -1.57 -35.17 6.71
CA ASP A 432 -1.25 -36.55 7.14
C ASP A 432 -2.38 -37.23 7.97
N SER A 433 -3.61 -36.72 7.86
CA SER A 433 -4.83 -37.32 8.39
C SER A 433 -5.86 -37.68 7.31
N ASP A 434 -5.63 -37.30 6.05
CA ASP A 434 -6.52 -37.54 4.91
C ASP A 434 -5.77 -38.02 3.66
N ALA A 435 -5.86 -39.33 3.41
CA ALA A 435 -5.18 -40.00 2.29
C ALA A 435 -5.61 -39.57 0.86
N SER A 436 -6.46 -38.54 0.74
CA SER A 436 -6.79 -37.88 -0.52
C SER A 436 -6.05 -36.57 -0.76
N VAL A 437 -5.32 -36.06 0.24
CA VAL A 437 -4.48 -34.87 0.21
C VAL A 437 -3.03 -35.31 0.28
N TYR A 438 -2.25 -35.03 -0.76
CA TYR A 438 -0.83 -35.37 -0.84
C TYR A 438 -0.19 -34.72 -2.07
N LEU A 439 1.13 -34.55 -2.06
CA LEU A 439 1.85 -33.94 -3.18
C LEU A 439 1.53 -34.60 -4.54
N GLY A 440 0.88 -33.85 -5.43
CA GLY A 440 0.47 -34.33 -6.75
C GLY A 440 -0.83 -35.14 -6.81
N ALA A 441 -1.68 -35.06 -5.77
CA ALA A 441 -3.06 -35.54 -5.82
C ALA A 441 -3.86 -34.84 -6.94
N THR A 442 -5.11 -35.28 -7.14
CA THR A 442 -5.99 -34.62 -8.13
C THR A 442 -6.90 -33.63 -7.42
N GLU A 443 -6.75 -32.37 -7.80
CA GLU A 443 -7.57 -31.26 -7.32
C GLU A 443 -9.08 -31.46 -7.51
N ILE A 444 -9.86 -31.04 -6.51
CA ILE A 444 -11.31 -30.89 -6.52
C ILE A 444 -11.62 -29.39 -6.50
N PRO A 445 -11.96 -28.79 -7.65
CA PRO A 445 -12.02 -27.35 -7.73
C PRO A 445 -13.03 -26.66 -6.80
N ASN A 446 -12.60 -25.58 -6.13
CA ASN A 446 -13.40 -24.69 -5.30
C ASN A 446 -13.99 -25.34 -4.03
N ASP A 447 -13.36 -26.37 -3.48
CA ASP A 447 -13.79 -26.96 -2.21
C ASP A 447 -13.03 -26.41 -0.99
N GLY A 448 -12.04 -25.55 -1.23
CA GLY A 448 -11.23 -24.87 -0.22
C GLY A 448 -10.15 -25.75 0.39
N ILE A 449 -9.85 -26.89 -0.23
CA ILE A 449 -8.79 -27.81 0.18
C ILE A 449 -7.78 -27.86 -0.95
N ASP A 450 -6.51 -27.62 -0.63
CA ASP A 450 -5.38 -27.87 -1.52
C ASP A 450 -5.06 -29.38 -1.41
N GLN A 451 -5.51 -30.16 -2.40
CA GLN A 451 -5.29 -31.61 -2.36
C GLN A 451 -3.89 -31.98 -2.84
N ASP A 452 -3.35 -31.26 -3.81
CA ASP A 452 -2.05 -31.58 -4.39
C ASP A 452 -0.85 -30.93 -3.71
N CYS A 453 -1.10 -30.21 -2.61
CA CYS A 453 -0.15 -29.56 -1.72
C CYS A 453 0.77 -28.57 -2.45
N ASP A 454 0.26 -27.87 -3.46
CA ASP A 454 1.00 -26.85 -4.20
C ASP A 454 0.87 -25.43 -3.62
N GLY A 455 0.05 -25.28 -2.57
CA GLY A 455 -0.20 -24.06 -1.82
C GLY A 455 -1.55 -23.39 -2.13
N GLU A 456 -2.32 -23.87 -3.12
CA GLU A 456 -3.54 -23.22 -3.57
C GLU A 456 -4.64 -24.23 -3.95
N ASP A 457 -5.92 -23.98 -3.58
CA ASP A 457 -7.06 -24.72 -4.13
C ASP A 457 -7.27 -24.34 -5.61
N LEU A 458 -7.50 -25.34 -6.47
CA LEU A 458 -7.82 -25.11 -7.87
C LEU A 458 -9.15 -24.34 -8.04
N ILE A 459 -9.04 -23.03 -8.28
CA ILE A 459 -10.22 -22.19 -8.57
C ILE A 459 -10.73 -22.41 -10.01
N PHE A 460 -11.89 -23.05 -10.12
CA PHE A 460 -12.60 -23.25 -11.40
C PHE A 460 -13.83 -22.34 -11.51
N ILE A 461 -13.68 -21.21 -12.20
CA ILE A 461 -14.76 -20.26 -12.48
C ILE A 461 -15.00 -20.24 -14.00
N PRO A 462 -16.06 -20.90 -14.51
CA PRO A 462 -16.41 -20.85 -15.92
C PRO A 462 -17.01 -19.48 -16.28
N GLY A 463 -16.59 -18.94 -17.43
CA GLY A 463 -17.20 -17.74 -18.00
C GLY A 463 -16.36 -17.16 -19.15
N CYS A 464 -16.85 -16.11 -19.80
CA CYS A 464 -16.11 -15.50 -20.88
C CYS A 464 -14.82 -14.81 -20.38
N THR A 465 -13.67 -15.27 -20.86
CA THR A 465 -12.34 -14.74 -20.52
C THR A 465 -11.85 -13.65 -21.46
N ASN A 466 -12.56 -13.39 -22.57
CA ASN A 466 -12.17 -12.39 -23.55
C ASN A 466 -12.61 -10.98 -23.12
N SER A 467 -11.66 -10.10 -22.84
CA SER A 467 -11.91 -8.72 -22.38
C SER A 467 -12.62 -7.81 -23.39
N MET A 468 -12.70 -8.21 -24.67
CA MET A 468 -13.45 -7.48 -25.70
C MET A 468 -14.92 -7.92 -25.80
N ALA A 469 -15.31 -9.00 -25.12
CA ALA A 469 -16.69 -9.46 -25.10
C ALA A 469 -17.55 -8.59 -24.18
N SER A 470 -18.81 -8.41 -24.54
CA SER A 470 -19.77 -7.64 -23.75
C SER A 470 -20.15 -8.28 -22.41
N ASN A 471 -19.88 -9.58 -22.25
CA ASN A 471 -20.11 -10.36 -21.04
C ASN A 471 -18.80 -10.91 -20.45
N PHE A 472 -17.68 -10.22 -20.67
CA PHE A 472 -16.40 -10.53 -20.02
C PHE A 472 -16.59 -10.67 -18.51
N ASN A 473 -16.12 -11.78 -17.96
CA ASN A 473 -16.08 -12.03 -16.53
C ASN A 473 -14.62 -11.97 -16.08
N SER A 474 -14.25 -10.90 -15.37
CA SER A 474 -12.89 -10.72 -14.85
C SER A 474 -12.48 -11.78 -13.83
N SER A 475 -13.43 -12.52 -13.26
CA SER A 475 -13.18 -13.62 -12.33
C SER A 475 -13.15 -15.00 -13.01
N ALA A 476 -13.43 -15.10 -14.31
CA ALA A 476 -13.42 -16.40 -15.00
C ALA A 476 -11.99 -16.91 -15.20
N THR A 477 -11.73 -18.14 -14.75
CA THR A 477 -10.44 -18.82 -14.92
C THR A 477 -10.42 -19.76 -16.13
N THR A 478 -11.60 -20.09 -16.68
CA THR A 478 -11.74 -20.94 -17.88
C THR A 478 -12.82 -20.41 -18.81
N ASP A 479 -12.52 -20.32 -20.11
CA ASP A 479 -13.49 -19.96 -21.14
C ASP A 479 -14.52 -21.09 -21.34
N ASP A 480 -15.78 -20.79 -21.08
CA ASP A 480 -16.90 -21.72 -21.28
C ASP A 480 -17.57 -21.56 -22.66
N GLY A 481 -17.02 -20.69 -23.52
CA GLY A 481 -17.55 -20.38 -24.85
C GLY A 481 -18.77 -19.45 -24.82
N SER A 482 -19.08 -18.83 -23.67
CA SER A 482 -20.21 -17.90 -23.52
C SER A 482 -19.95 -16.50 -24.07
N CYS A 483 -18.74 -16.18 -24.53
CA CYS A 483 -18.38 -14.83 -25.01
C CYS A 483 -19.33 -14.30 -26.09
N LEU A 484 -19.91 -13.13 -25.85
CA LEU A 484 -20.79 -12.41 -26.77
C LEU A 484 -20.13 -11.11 -27.26
N PHE A 485 -20.07 -10.93 -28.58
CA PHE A 485 -19.48 -9.75 -29.20
C PHE A 485 -20.54 -8.86 -29.85
N ASN A 486 -20.33 -7.55 -29.74
CA ASN A 486 -21.17 -6.57 -30.41
C ASN A 486 -20.85 -6.57 -31.91
N VAL A 487 -21.85 -6.86 -32.74
CA VAL A 487 -21.76 -6.89 -34.20
C VAL A 487 -22.73 -5.87 -34.81
N GLU A 488 -22.20 -5.05 -35.71
CA GLU A 488 -22.95 -4.06 -36.46
C GLU A 488 -23.04 -4.42 -37.93
N LEU A 489 -24.28 -4.51 -38.43
CA LEU A 489 -24.61 -4.75 -39.83
C LEU A 489 -25.42 -3.58 -40.36
N SER A 490 -25.18 -3.18 -41.61
CA SER A 490 -25.94 -2.11 -42.25
C SER A 490 -26.30 -2.44 -43.70
N VAL A 491 -27.51 -2.07 -44.11
CA VAL A 491 -28.01 -2.27 -45.47
C VAL A 491 -28.61 -0.97 -46.02
N ASP A 492 -28.28 -0.67 -47.26
CA ASP A 492 -28.91 0.40 -48.03
C ASP A 492 -30.12 -0.14 -48.81
N MET A 493 -31.29 0.41 -48.52
CA MET A 493 -32.59 0.08 -49.12
C MET A 493 -33.08 1.12 -50.12
N PHE A 494 -32.28 2.14 -50.46
CA PHE A 494 -32.70 3.31 -51.22
C PHE A 494 -33.46 2.99 -52.52
N ILE A 495 -32.99 2.00 -53.30
CA ILE A 495 -33.63 1.60 -54.56
C ILE A 495 -34.90 0.76 -54.34
N ASN A 496 -34.93 -0.05 -53.30
CA ASN A 496 -35.99 -1.04 -53.07
C ASN A 496 -37.16 -0.47 -52.26
N GLY A 497 -36.95 0.66 -51.59
CA GLY A 497 -37.98 1.41 -50.89
C GLY A 497 -38.40 0.76 -49.57
N GLY A 498 -38.37 1.56 -48.50
CA GLY A 498 -39.01 1.19 -47.24
C GLY A 498 -38.06 0.80 -46.11
N GLY A 499 -38.58 -0.04 -45.22
CA GLY A 499 -37.92 -0.53 -44.02
C GLY A 499 -37.04 -1.75 -44.26
N ALA A 500 -36.10 -2.01 -43.35
CA ALA A 500 -35.33 -3.25 -43.36
C ALA A 500 -35.48 -4.00 -42.03
N ALA A 501 -35.68 -5.31 -42.13
CA ALA A 501 -35.52 -6.26 -41.04
C ALA A 501 -34.39 -7.24 -41.37
N LEU A 502 -33.86 -7.89 -40.35
CA LEU A 502 -32.82 -8.90 -40.44
C LEU A 502 -33.38 -10.24 -39.96
N VAL A 503 -33.37 -11.25 -40.83
CA VAL A 503 -33.71 -12.63 -40.48
C VAL A 503 -32.43 -13.38 -40.17
N THR A 504 -32.40 -14.00 -38.99
CA THR A 504 -31.25 -14.71 -38.45
C THR A 504 -31.73 -16.00 -37.78
N GLU A 505 -30.80 -16.86 -37.38
CA GLU A 505 -31.13 -18.02 -36.54
C GLU A 505 -31.71 -17.65 -35.17
N LEU A 506 -31.46 -16.41 -34.70
CA LEU A 506 -31.99 -15.87 -33.45
C LEU A 506 -33.41 -15.27 -33.62
N GLY A 507 -33.92 -15.22 -34.85
CA GLY A 507 -35.22 -14.66 -35.19
C GLY A 507 -35.10 -13.38 -36.04
N ILE A 508 -36.20 -12.62 -36.07
CA ILE A 508 -36.34 -11.41 -36.88
C ILE A 508 -36.02 -10.19 -36.02
N ILE A 509 -35.12 -9.35 -36.52
CA ILE A 509 -34.64 -8.16 -35.83
C ILE A 509 -34.98 -6.95 -36.69
N GLU A 510 -35.76 -6.04 -36.14
CA GLU A 510 -36.14 -4.81 -36.83
C GLU A 510 -34.94 -3.86 -36.89
N GLY A 511 -34.69 -3.30 -38.07
CA GLY A 511 -33.59 -2.36 -38.24
C GLY A 511 -33.92 -1.00 -37.61
N THR A 512 -32.87 -0.24 -37.32
CA THR A 512 -33.00 1.18 -36.99
C THR A 512 -32.69 2.02 -38.23
N PRO A 513 -33.58 2.94 -38.65
CA PRO A 513 -33.29 3.80 -39.78
C PRO A 513 -32.19 4.80 -39.42
N ILE A 514 -31.23 5.01 -40.32
CA ILE A 514 -30.22 6.06 -40.21
C ILE A 514 -30.64 7.25 -41.08
N ASN A 515 -30.09 7.36 -42.28
CA ASN A 515 -30.33 8.42 -43.27
C ASN A 515 -30.12 7.81 -44.66
N PHE A 516 -30.64 8.48 -45.70
CA PHE A 516 -30.45 8.09 -47.11
C PHE A 516 -30.89 6.66 -47.45
N GLY A 517 -31.88 6.12 -46.73
CA GLY A 517 -32.39 4.75 -46.96
C GLY A 517 -31.56 3.64 -46.32
N VAL A 518 -30.55 3.97 -45.51
CA VAL A 518 -29.73 3.00 -44.78
C VAL A 518 -30.36 2.60 -43.45
N TRP A 519 -30.32 1.30 -43.17
CA TRP A 519 -30.80 0.68 -41.93
C TRP A 519 -29.66 -0.06 -41.24
N ARG A 520 -29.62 0.05 -39.91
CA ARG A 520 -28.58 -0.54 -39.04
C ARG A 520 -29.15 -1.56 -38.07
N PHE A 521 -28.37 -2.60 -37.82
CA PHE A 521 -28.65 -3.68 -36.87
C PHE A 521 -27.48 -3.82 -35.89
N LEU A 522 -27.80 -3.87 -34.60
CA LEU A 522 -26.85 -4.08 -33.52
C LEU A 522 -27.18 -5.40 -32.82
N LEU A 523 -26.21 -6.31 -32.81
CA LEU A 523 -26.39 -7.69 -32.37
C LEU A 523 -25.34 -8.06 -31.33
N GLN A 524 -25.68 -8.97 -30.43
CA GLN A 524 -24.73 -9.67 -29.58
C GLN A 524 -24.67 -11.12 -30.02
N ILE A 525 -23.53 -11.52 -30.58
CA ILE A 525 -23.37 -12.82 -31.25
C ILE A 525 -22.24 -13.59 -30.57
N PRO A 526 -22.42 -14.90 -30.28
CA PRO A 526 -21.34 -15.73 -29.76
C PRO A 526 -20.23 -15.95 -30.80
N THR A 527 -19.07 -16.42 -30.34
CA THR A 527 -17.99 -16.82 -31.25
C THR A 527 -18.45 -17.90 -32.23
N GLY A 528 -18.18 -17.71 -33.52
CA GLY A 528 -18.50 -18.70 -34.56
C GLY A 528 -19.08 -18.13 -35.84
N GLU A 529 -19.59 -19.02 -36.70
CA GLU A 529 -20.29 -18.64 -37.93
C GLU A 529 -21.69 -18.12 -37.63
N PHE A 530 -22.06 -17.00 -38.25
CA PHE A 530 -23.38 -16.38 -38.12
C PHE A 530 -23.96 -16.05 -39.50
N SER A 531 -25.10 -16.67 -39.81
CA SER A 531 -25.80 -16.48 -41.08
C SER A 531 -26.99 -15.54 -40.93
N TYR A 532 -27.20 -14.67 -41.92
CA TYR A 532 -28.26 -13.67 -41.91
C TYR A 532 -28.75 -13.29 -43.31
N HIS A 533 -29.97 -12.74 -43.35
CA HIS A 533 -30.62 -12.18 -44.53
C HIS A 533 -31.30 -10.86 -44.21
N PHE A 534 -31.15 -9.86 -45.08
CA PHE A 534 -32.00 -8.67 -45.05
C PHE A 534 -33.38 -8.95 -45.65
N VAL A 535 -34.39 -8.24 -45.15
CA VAL A 535 -35.78 -8.30 -45.60
C VAL A 535 -36.32 -6.89 -45.76
N ASP A 536 -37.06 -6.63 -46.82
CA ASP A 536 -37.69 -5.33 -47.03
C ASP A 536 -39.01 -5.16 -46.26
N SER A 537 -39.62 -3.97 -46.35
CA SER A 537 -40.90 -3.67 -45.68
C SER A 537 -42.11 -4.45 -46.19
N GLU A 538 -42.00 -5.15 -47.33
CA GLU A 538 -43.04 -6.04 -47.85
C GLU A 538 -42.81 -7.50 -47.44
N TRP A 539 -41.85 -7.77 -46.56
CA TRP A 539 -41.43 -9.09 -46.11
C TRP A 539 -40.82 -9.95 -47.23
N VAL A 540 -40.17 -9.31 -48.21
CA VAL A 540 -39.40 -10.01 -49.24
C VAL A 540 -37.96 -10.17 -48.75
N GLU A 541 -37.53 -11.43 -48.60
CA GLU A 541 -36.15 -11.76 -48.23
C GLU A 541 -35.19 -11.54 -49.40
N GLU A 542 -33.94 -11.16 -49.10
CA GLU A 542 -32.89 -11.08 -50.10
C GLU A 542 -32.51 -12.48 -50.64
N ASN A 543 -32.15 -12.56 -51.92
CA ASN A 543 -31.75 -13.77 -52.63
C ASN A 543 -30.26 -14.14 -52.41
N ILE A 544 -29.65 -13.64 -51.35
CA ILE A 544 -28.24 -13.83 -51.03
C ILE A 544 -28.13 -14.38 -49.61
N ASP A 545 -27.38 -15.47 -49.46
CA ASP A 545 -26.97 -15.98 -48.15
C ASP A 545 -25.71 -15.23 -47.69
N ARG A 546 -25.78 -14.58 -46.52
CA ARG A 546 -24.64 -13.90 -45.91
C ARG A 546 -24.19 -14.69 -44.69
N ASN A 547 -22.87 -14.90 -44.57
CA ASN A 547 -22.26 -15.56 -43.43
C ASN A 547 -21.01 -14.76 -43.00
N ILE A 548 -20.85 -14.60 -41.68
CA ILE A 548 -19.71 -13.92 -41.06
C ILE A 548 -19.13 -14.83 -39.98
N PHE A 549 -17.83 -14.72 -39.73
CA PHE A 549 -17.18 -15.39 -38.61
C PHE A 549 -16.87 -14.37 -37.52
N VAL A 550 -17.44 -14.57 -36.33
CA VAL A 550 -17.28 -13.67 -35.18
C VAL A 550 -16.22 -14.23 -34.24
N GLU A 551 -15.11 -13.52 -34.10
CA GLU A 551 -14.05 -13.78 -33.09
C GLU A 551 -13.82 -12.56 -32.17
N GLY A 552 -14.58 -11.48 -32.38
CA GLY A 552 -14.43 -10.21 -31.71
C GLY A 552 -15.49 -9.19 -32.16
N PRO A 553 -15.50 -7.98 -31.59
CA PRO A 553 -16.39 -6.91 -32.04
C PRO A 553 -16.18 -6.60 -33.53
N LEU A 554 -17.26 -6.49 -34.29
CA LEU A 554 -17.21 -6.34 -35.74
C LEU A 554 -18.21 -5.28 -36.21
N SER A 555 -17.78 -4.41 -37.13
CA SER A 555 -18.65 -3.49 -37.85
C SER A 555 -18.38 -3.64 -39.34
N LEU A 556 -19.40 -4.04 -40.10
CA LEU A 556 -19.28 -4.28 -41.53
C LEU A 556 -19.68 -3.05 -42.34
N GLU A 557 -19.08 -2.93 -43.53
CA GLU A 557 -19.44 -1.89 -44.50
C GLU A 557 -20.90 -2.01 -44.95
N ILE A 558 -21.48 -0.87 -45.36
CA ILE A 558 -22.86 -0.79 -45.83
C ILE A 558 -22.96 -1.48 -47.20
N VAL A 559 -23.91 -2.40 -47.32
CA VAL A 559 -24.16 -3.17 -48.55
C VAL A 559 -25.53 -2.84 -49.12
N CYS A 560 -25.72 -3.02 -50.43
CA CYS A 560 -27.03 -2.91 -51.03
C CYS A 560 -27.87 -4.17 -50.78
N PHE A 561 -29.18 -4.02 -50.64
CA PHE A 561 -30.11 -5.16 -50.67
C PHE A 561 -29.93 -5.98 -51.96
N ASN A 562 -29.85 -7.31 -51.86
CA ASN A 562 -29.53 -8.21 -52.98
C ASN A 562 -28.14 -7.97 -53.63
N SER A 563 -27.16 -7.42 -52.90
CA SER A 563 -25.78 -7.27 -53.37
C SER A 563 -24.75 -7.39 -52.23
N TYR A 564 -23.55 -7.89 -52.53
CA TYR A 564 -22.39 -7.79 -51.63
C TYR A 564 -21.66 -6.44 -51.76
N ALA A 565 -22.02 -5.62 -52.75
CA ALA A 565 -21.47 -4.28 -52.96
C ALA A 565 -22.45 -3.18 -52.48
N PRO A 566 -21.96 -1.98 -52.14
CA PRO A 566 -22.82 -0.81 -51.90
C PRO A 566 -23.75 -0.50 -53.08
N CYS A 567 -24.85 0.21 -52.83
CA CYS A 567 -25.85 0.50 -53.86
C CYS A 567 -25.31 1.42 -54.96
N LEU A 568 -25.80 1.24 -56.19
CA LEU A 568 -25.70 2.27 -57.22
C LEU A 568 -26.69 3.39 -56.93
N GLY A 569 -26.34 4.63 -57.23
CA GLY A 569 -27.05 5.79 -56.75
C GLY A 569 -26.38 7.07 -57.24
N CYS A 570 -26.87 8.23 -56.82
CA CYS A 570 -26.20 9.48 -57.12
C CYS A 570 -25.13 9.72 -56.06
N ASP A 571 -23.85 9.77 -56.45
CA ASP A 571 -22.75 10.12 -55.55
C ASP A 571 -22.30 11.58 -55.70
N ASP A 572 -22.94 12.32 -56.62
CA ASP A 572 -22.75 13.76 -56.80
C ASP A 572 -23.65 14.60 -55.86
N PRO A 573 -23.06 15.36 -54.91
CA PRO A 573 -23.81 16.22 -53.99
C PRO A 573 -24.50 17.42 -54.67
N GLU A 574 -24.29 17.67 -55.96
CA GLU A 574 -25.01 18.72 -56.72
C GLU A 574 -26.45 18.32 -57.11
N PHE A 575 -26.89 17.11 -56.75
CA PHE A 575 -28.22 16.59 -57.05
C PHE A 575 -29.00 16.26 -55.77
N VAL A 576 -30.33 16.43 -55.82
CA VAL A 576 -31.23 16.14 -54.69
C VAL A 576 -31.23 14.64 -54.36
N ASP A 577 -30.94 13.81 -55.34
CA ASP A 577 -30.93 12.34 -55.23
C ASP A 577 -29.63 11.79 -54.61
N PHE A 578 -28.75 12.68 -54.10
CA PHE A 578 -27.46 12.33 -53.51
C PHE A 578 -27.59 11.33 -52.34
N ASN A 579 -26.83 10.24 -52.42
CA ASN A 579 -26.66 9.26 -51.35
C ASN A 579 -25.15 9.05 -51.10
N PRO A 580 -24.62 9.47 -49.93
CA PRO A 580 -23.20 9.38 -49.61
C PRO A 580 -22.68 7.94 -49.48
N PHE A 581 -23.56 6.93 -49.49
CA PHE A 581 -23.22 5.51 -49.40
C PHE A 581 -23.19 4.80 -50.76
N SER A 582 -23.40 5.54 -51.86
CA SER A 582 -23.32 4.99 -53.21
C SER A 582 -21.90 4.97 -53.78
N ILE A 583 -21.61 4.04 -54.70
CA ILE A 583 -20.28 3.83 -55.31
C ILE A 583 -20.17 4.25 -56.78
N SER A 584 -21.25 4.65 -57.45
CA SER A 584 -21.17 5.25 -58.80
C SER A 584 -22.47 5.94 -59.21
N ASP A 585 -22.35 7.12 -59.84
CA ASP A 585 -23.35 7.91 -60.59
C ASP A 585 -24.10 7.14 -61.71
N GLY A 586 -24.85 6.11 -61.36
CA GLY A 586 -25.51 5.20 -62.31
C GLY A 586 -26.66 5.82 -63.10
N SER A 587 -26.49 6.97 -63.77
CA SER A 587 -27.57 7.74 -64.43
C SER A 587 -28.77 8.06 -63.51
N LEU A 588 -28.58 7.95 -62.19
CA LEU A 588 -29.62 8.12 -61.16
C LEU A 588 -29.61 9.53 -60.53
N CYS A 589 -28.62 10.37 -60.85
CA CYS A 589 -28.65 11.81 -60.57
C CYS A 589 -29.62 12.50 -61.54
N LEU A 590 -30.91 12.51 -61.21
CA LEU A 590 -31.96 12.98 -62.12
C LEU A 590 -32.36 14.43 -61.83
N SER A 591 -32.32 14.83 -60.56
CA SER A 591 -32.83 16.11 -60.09
C SER A 591 -31.69 17.03 -59.65
N THR A 592 -31.30 17.97 -60.50
CA THR A 592 -30.30 18.99 -60.14
C THR A 592 -30.82 19.84 -58.99
N VAL A 593 -29.94 20.17 -58.04
CA VAL A 593 -30.27 21.11 -56.97
C VAL A 593 -30.55 22.50 -57.58
N ASN A 594 -31.73 23.04 -57.28
CA ASN A 594 -32.12 24.41 -57.60
C ASN A 594 -32.44 25.12 -56.28
N LEU A 595 -31.53 26.03 -55.91
CA LEU A 595 -31.53 26.74 -54.63
C LEU A 595 -32.46 27.96 -54.68
N GLY A 596 -33.28 28.11 -53.65
CA GLY A 596 -34.14 29.27 -53.44
C GLY A 596 -35.24 28.98 -52.43
N CYS A 597 -36.08 29.96 -52.11
CA CYS A 597 -37.07 29.80 -51.05
C CYS A 597 -38.18 28.79 -51.42
N THR A 598 -38.31 27.71 -50.63
CA THR A 598 -39.27 26.63 -50.91
C THR A 598 -40.60 26.74 -50.14
N TYR A 599 -40.73 27.72 -49.25
CA TYR A 599 -41.91 27.89 -48.41
C TYR A 599 -43.00 28.69 -49.13
N LEU A 600 -44.15 28.05 -49.39
CA LEU A 600 -45.29 28.65 -50.11
C LEU A 600 -45.76 30.00 -49.52
N ASP A 601 -45.65 30.16 -48.21
CA ASP A 601 -46.10 31.35 -47.48
C ASP A 601 -45.05 32.49 -47.46
N ALA A 602 -43.87 32.27 -48.04
CA ALA A 602 -42.85 33.31 -48.19
C ALA A 602 -43.19 34.26 -49.35
N LEU A 603 -42.94 35.55 -49.14
CA LEU A 603 -43.06 36.61 -50.14
C LEU A 603 -42.17 36.38 -51.37
N ASN A 604 -41.07 35.65 -51.23
CA ASN A 604 -40.14 35.30 -52.30
C ASN A 604 -40.12 33.79 -52.59
N PHE A 605 -41.21 33.07 -52.29
CA PHE A 605 -41.37 31.68 -52.70
C PHE A 605 -41.04 31.49 -54.19
N ASP A 606 -40.11 30.58 -54.49
CA ASP A 606 -39.78 30.18 -55.85
C ASP A 606 -40.33 28.77 -56.11
N PRO A 607 -41.37 28.63 -56.96
CA PRO A 607 -41.95 27.32 -57.28
C PRO A 607 -41.01 26.42 -58.09
N THR A 608 -39.85 26.91 -58.54
CA THR A 608 -38.84 26.12 -59.26
C THR A 608 -37.69 25.64 -58.37
N SER A 609 -37.58 26.17 -57.15
CA SER A 609 -36.57 25.77 -56.19
C SER A 609 -36.97 24.46 -55.50
N ASN A 610 -36.02 23.54 -55.34
CA ASN A 610 -36.22 22.23 -54.72
C ASN A 610 -35.39 22.02 -53.44
N ILE A 611 -34.49 22.94 -53.14
CA ILE A 611 -33.76 23.01 -51.86
C ILE A 611 -33.80 24.45 -51.36
N ASP A 612 -34.18 24.61 -50.09
CA ASP A 612 -34.20 25.92 -49.43
C ASP A 612 -32.78 26.44 -49.21
N ASP A 613 -32.50 27.65 -49.67
CA ASP A 613 -31.20 28.28 -49.52
C ASP A 613 -31.14 29.27 -48.35
N GLY A 614 -32.17 29.29 -47.50
CA GLY A 614 -32.30 30.18 -46.37
C GLY A 614 -32.65 31.63 -46.74
N THR A 615 -32.97 31.92 -48.00
CA THR A 615 -33.29 33.29 -48.43
C THR A 615 -34.77 33.67 -48.25
N CYS A 616 -35.61 32.80 -47.67
CA CYS A 616 -37.04 33.06 -47.50
C CYS A 616 -37.35 34.34 -46.70
N VAL A 617 -38.28 35.14 -47.21
CA VAL A 617 -38.79 36.37 -46.61
C VAL A 617 -40.28 36.20 -46.36
N PHE A 618 -40.73 36.30 -45.11
CA PHE A 618 -42.14 36.20 -44.73
C PHE A 618 -42.72 37.58 -44.37
N ASP A 619 -44.05 37.75 -44.45
CA ASP A 619 -44.71 39.02 -44.11
C ASP A 619 -44.63 39.33 -42.60
N GLN A 620 -44.44 40.59 -42.23
CA GLN A 620 -44.20 40.98 -40.83
C GLN A 620 -45.48 40.90 -39.99
N CYS A 621 -45.43 40.18 -38.86
CA CYS A 621 -46.55 40.03 -37.96
C CYS A 621 -46.57 41.16 -36.92
N THR A 622 -47.70 41.86 -36.77
CA THR A 622 -47.89 42.85 -35.69
C THR A 622 -47.94 42.13 -34.34
N SER A 623 -47.11 42.60 -33.40
CA SER A 623 -46.63 41.95 -32.16
C SER A 623 -47.62 41.38 -31.14
N SER A 624 -48.92 41.22 -31.45
CA SER A 624 -49.91 40.71 -30.49
C SER A 624 -50.53 39.35 -30.85
N THR A 625 -50.07 38.67 -31.92
CA THR A 625 -50.61 37.37 -32.35
C THR A 625 -49.56 36.30 -32.64
N CYS A 626 -48.30 36.51 -32.26
CA CYS A 626 -47.18 35.61 -32.58
C CYS A 626 -46.50 35.07 -31.30
N PRO A 627 -47.01 33.98 -30.69
CA PRO A 627 -46.45 33.46 -29.43
C PRO A 627 -45.01 32.92 -29.53
N GLY A 628 -44.50 32.69 -30.74
CA GLY A 628 -43.16 32.15 -30.98
C GLY A 628 -42.09 33.19 -31.32
N ASP A 629 -42.47 34.47 -31.39
CA ASP A 629 -41.55 35.60 -31.55
C ASP A 629 -41.05 35.99 -30.14
N LEU A 630 -39.97 35.33 -29.72
CA LEU A 630 -39.45 35.41 -28.35
C LEU A 630 -38.68 36.71 -28.13
N ASN A 631 -38.09 37.29 -29.18
CA ASN A 631 -37.37 38.56 -29.10
C ASN A 631 -38.25 39.80 -29.41
N SER A 632 -39.50 39.58 -29.85
CA SER A 632 -40.49 40.60 -30.25
C SER A 632 -40.07 41.48 -31.44
N ASP A 633 -39.32 40.93 -32.39
CA ASP A 633 -38.87 41.63 -33.59
C ASP A 633 -39.88 41.63 -34.76
N GLY A 634 -40.99 40.91 -34.60
CA GLY A 634 -42.06 40.80 -35.59
C GLY A 634 -41.93 39.62 -36.54
N SER A 635 -40.97 38.73 -36.32
CA SER A 635 -40.77 37.47 -37.06
C SER A 635 -40.57 36.28 -36.12
N ILE A 636 -40.79 35.05 -36.59
CA ILE A 636 -40.30 33.83 -35.89
C ILE A 636 -39.16 33.30 -36.75
N SER A 637 -37.92 33.44 -36.29
CA SER A 637 -36.74 33.05 -37.03
C SER A 637 -35.81 32.15 -36.21
N THR A 638 -34.68 31.77 -36.81
CA THR A 638 -33.62 31.01 -36.12
C THR A 638 -33.12 31.73 -34.86
N ASP A 639 -33.20 33.06 -34.79
CA ASP A 639 -32.80 33.82 -33.61
C ASP A 639 -33.74 33.56 -32.42
N ASP A 640 -35.05 33.41 -32.66
CA ASP A 640 -36.02 32.99 -31.63
C ASP A 640 -35.77 31.55 -31.21
N LEU A 641 -35.47 30.66 -32.15
CA LEU A 641 -35.13 29.27 -31.84
C LEU A 641 -33.86 29.16 -31.00
N LEU A 642 -32.85 30.00 -31.27
CA LEU A 642 -31.64 30.06 -30.47
C LEU A 642 -31.93 30.57 -29.05
N LEU A 643 -32.79 31.58 -28.90
CA LEU A 643 -33.25 32.02 -27.58
C LEU A 643 -33.97 30.91 -26.82
N LEU A 644 -34.82 30.14 -27.50
CA LEU A 644 -35.48 28.98 -26.90
C LEU A 644 -34.46 27.93 -26.46
N LEU A 645 -33.48 27.60 -27.30
CA LEU A 645 -32.48 26.57 -27.02
C LEU A 645 -31.48 26.97 -25.94
N ILE A 646 -31.16 28.26 -25.81
CA ILE A 646 -30.32 28.77 -24.70
C ILE A 646 -31.02 28.55 -23.36
N GLU A 647 -32.33 28.77 -23.29
CA GLU A 647 -33.12 28.54 -22.08
C GLU A 647 -33.62 27.09 -21.95
N TRP A 648 -33.34 26.24 -22.93
CA TRP A 648 -33.84 24.87 -22.94
C TRP A 648 -33.13 24.01 -21.89
N GLY A 649 -33.83 23.69 -20.81
CA GLY A 649 -33.29 22.92 -19.68
C GLY A 649 -32.78 23.77 -18.51
N THR A 650 -32.93 25.09 -18.55
CA THR A 650 -32.76 25.93 -17.37
C THR A 650 -33.96 25.74 -16.42
N ILE A 651 -33.72 25.73 -15.11
CA ILE A 651 -34.79 25.57 -14.11
C ILE A 651 -35.46 26.93 -13.95
N CYS A 652 -36.75 27.03 -14.28
CA CYS A 652 -37.54 28.24 -14.05
C CYS A 652 -37.43 28.68 -12.59
N GLN A 653 -36.98 29.91 -12.33
CA GLN A 653 -37.14 30.53 -11.00
C GLN A 653 -38.55 31.11 -10.84
#